data_AF-A0A1S6H887-F1
#
_entry.id   AF-A0A1S6H887-F1
#
_cell.length_a   1.000
_cell.length_b   1.000
_cell.length_c   1.000
_cell.angle_alpha   90.00
_cell.angle_beta   90.00
_cell.angle_gamma   90.00
#
_symmetry.space_group_name_H-M   'P 1'
#
loop_
_entity.id
_entity.type
_entity.pdbx_description
1 polymer ?
#
loop_
_entity_poly.entity_id
_entity_poly.type
_entity_poly.pdbx_seq_one_letter_code
_entity_poly.pdbx_strand_id
1 'polypeptide(L)'
;MMRKIFRKQIKALKFTLLSPEQIKKLSSVKVVTPELYDIDGFPVDGGLMDLRLGAIDPGVRCRTCGKRVKECPGHPGSIELARPILHIKYIPLIELCLRSFCPHCGKLTLSEEKQAKYLPVERSKKARDAKVCPHCKEKLSRVKLEKPTNFYIEKRRLGPIEVRERLVNIPTEELKKIGINGVSARPEWAVMSLLLVPSVTVRPSITLESGERSEDDLTHKLSDIIRANQRLWENLNAGAPEVIIEDLWDLLQYHVTTFFDNNITRIPPARHRSGQPLKTITERIKGKEGRIRHNLAGKRVNYSARSVVSPDPYLKINELGVPLEIAEIITVAEAVTTTNLEVMKELVKRGSNYPGANYVIRSDGRKKRISEDLKDEIVAEIEPGYKIERHLRDGDIVLFNRHPTLHKQGLMAHFVKVLPGRTFRLHPAAAAPYNADYDGDEMNLHSPQNEEALSEAKVLLNIDNNIISSKNNINLVGTIADAVTGVYLLGKEKVSNSDANQLLFSSHIINSIKKKEIDGGEIFAQVLPKGSSIKVPSLIIGSKTFGAEDGEMVKIIDREFGRAVTVDCINNAFNLGMIYLSRKGYTLSLRDLDVPERLKEISREIIQKAEKKTDEVIKEFESGSLEAMPGKTADETRETKILQILNGVRTEVGEVVKENFPADGNIIKMIKSESAGNMLNVTQMGCCVGQQSLWNQRINFGYKDRTLSFFKKGDLKPESRGFIKSSFFQGLKPTEFFFGAITGRDSMMDTALRTPKSGYLYRRLVSALQDLKVEYDGTLRDASENIVQFAYGDDGKDVSKLHLKDDKICPGEAAGVVTAQSFGEASTQMVLNVFHHAGVAQMQITLGLPRLIEILDARKSPSTPMMEIYLDKENNNEKDSRIIAEKIKEVKLIEILSEIGIDFGNKKIEIELDSKALKSVHAGAAKIAERLEEKGFKIKSNDLKITINLPDLEFREIYKLKEKLKETSISGVKGVGQVVVVKRGPEYVILASGSNLKGIREVKGVDANRITSNDIHDVAKILGIEAARQTIINEINKVIETQGMDIDERHLKLVADAMTSTGMVKGVTRMGIITQKASVLARATFETPDKQFVNATIQGAKDELNSVIENILLNQAIPVGTGLPGLLVEVTGPLAREIKSEKSSKKK
;
A
#
# COMPACT_ATOMS: atom_id res chain seq x y z
N MET A 1 2.70 40.22 -36.17
CA MET A 1 2.30 40.20 -34.75
C MET A 1 2.42 38.78 -34.20
N MET A 2 3.50 38.45 -33.47
CA MET A 2 3.55 37.21 -32.70
C MET A 2 2.39 37.22 -31.69
N ARG A 3 1.44 36.27 -31.80
CA ARG A 3 0.40 36.10 -30.79
C ARG A 3 1.09 35.88 -29.44
N LYS A 4 0.99 36.83 -28.51
CA LYS A 4 1.47 36.66 -27.14
C LYS A 4 0.80 35.40 -26.56
N ILE A 5 1.56 34.33 -26.41
CA ILE A 5 1.09 33.08 -25.81
C ILE A 5 1.05 33.32 -24.30
N PHE A 6 -0.15 33.50 -23.74
CA PHE A 6 -0.32 33.56 -22.29
C PHE A 6 -0.32 32.15 -21.73
N ARG A 7 0.64 31.83 -20.86
CA ARG A 7 0.60 30.60 -20.05
C ARG A 7 -0.34 30.84 -18.87
N LYS A 8 -1.33 29.96 -18.68
CA LYS A 8 -2.26 29.99 -17.55
C LYS A 8 -2.24 28.64 -16.84
N GLN A 9 -2.38 28.68 -15.52
CA GLN A 9 -2.58 27.49 -14.70
C GLN A 9 -4.06 27.08 -14.75
N ILE A 10 -4.34 25.78 -14.88
CA ILE A 10 -5.70 25.24 -14.75
C ILE A 10 -6.09 25.37 -13.28
N LYS A 11 -7.22 26.04 -13.01
CA LYS A 11 -7.76 26.22 -11.65
C LYS A 11 -8.74 25.12 -11.26
N ALA A 12 -9.52 24.61 -12.21
CA ALA A 12 -10.53 23.60 -11.93
C ALA A 12 -10.89 22.80 -13.19
N LEU A 13 -11.38 21.58 -12.99
CA LEU A 13 -11.95 20.73 -14.03
C LEU A 13 -13.45 20.53 -13.80
N LYS A 14 -14.24 20.56 -14.87
CA LYS A 14 -15.68 20.29 -14.83
C LYS A 14 -16.00 19.05 -15.65
N PHE A 15 -16.72 18.11 -15.06
CA PHE A 15 -17.12 16.88 -15.74
C PHE A 15 -18.53 17.01 -16.32
N THR A 16 -18.69 16.77 -17.61
CA THR A 16 -19.96 16.84 -18.33
C THR A 16 -20.10 15.72 -19.36
N LEU A 17 -21.32 15.24 -19.58
CA LEU A 17 -21.65 14.40 -20.72
C LEU A 17 -21.86 15.30 -21.94
N LEU A 18 -21.19 14.99 -23.06
CA LEU A 18 -21.29 15.80 -24.28
C LEU A 18 -22.66 15.59 -24.94
N SER A 19 -23.35 16.70 -25.20
CA SER A 19 -24.56 16.71 -26.04
C SER A 19 -24.22 16.50 -27.52
N PRO A 20 -25.15 15.98 -28.34
CA PRO A 20 -24.94 15.85 -29.79
C PRO A 20 -24.54 17.17 -30.48
N GLU A 21 -25.10 18.30 -30.04
CA GLU A 21 -24.75 19.63 -30.55
C GLU A 21 -23.29 20.02 -30.21
N GLN A 22 -22.84 19.72 -29.00
CA GLN A 22 -21.44 19.96 -28.60
C GLN A 22 -20.48 19.08 -29.39
N ILE A 23 -20.81 17.81 -29.61
CA ILE A 23 -20.01 16.90 -30.44
C ILE A 23 -19.90 17.46 -31.87
N LYS A 24 -21.00 17.97 -32.44
CA LYS A 24 -21.01 18.60 -33.77
C LYS A 24 -20.14 19.87 -33.83
N LYS A 25 -20.12 20.68 -32.76
CA LYS A 25 -19.26 21.88 -32.65
C LYS A 25 -17.77 21.54 -32.50
N LEU A 26 -17.44 20.44 -31.84
CA LEU A 26 -16.06 19.98 -31.63
C LEU A 26 -15.49 19.26 -32.87
N SER A 27 -16.36 18.57 -33.61
CA SER A 27 -16.00 17.78 -34.78
C SER A 27 -15.46 18.65 -35.91
N SER A 28 -14.27 18.31 -36.41
CA SER A 28 -13.66 18.98 -37.56
C SER A 28 -14.02 18.30 -38.89
N VAL A 29 -14.44 17.04 -38.86
CA VAL A 29 -14.82 16.27 -40.05
C VAL A 29 -15.88 15.23 -39.73
N LYS A 30 -16.82 15.06 -40.66
CA LYS A 30 -17.79 13.97 -40.64
C LYS A 30 -17.18 12.75 -41.31
N VAL A 31 -17.01 11.67 -40.56
CA VAL A 31 -16.45 10.41 -41.08
C VAL A 31 -17.58 9.57 -41.64
N VAL A 32 -17.47 9.19 -42.91
CA VAL A 32 -18.53 8.50 -43.66
C VAL A 32 -18.06 7.19 -44.29
N THR A 33 -16.79 7.07 -44.66
CA THR A 33 -16.24 5.88 -45.33
C THR A 33 -15.38 5.02 -44.38
N PRO A 34 -15.46 3.68 -44.49
CA PRO A 34 -14.63 2.78 -43.70
C PRO A 34 -13.24 2.55 -44.30
N GLU A 35 -13.02 2.94 -45.58
CA GLU A 35 -11.70 2.89 -46.21
C GLU A 35 -10.73 3.86 -45.52
N LEU A 36 -9.48 3.40 -45.37
CA LEU A 36 -8.44 4.16 -44.70
C LEU A 36 -7.57 4.91 -45.70
N TYR A 37 -7.17 4.23 -46.77
CA TYR A 37 -6.25 4.72 -47.80
C TYR A 37 -6.80 4.43 -49.19
N ASP A 38 -6.44 5.26 -50.16
CA ASP A 38 -6.70 5.03 -51.58
C ASP A 38 -5.65 4.09 -52.19
N ILE A 39 -5.77 3.84 -53.50
CA ILE A 39 -4.87 2.96 -54.27
C ILE A 39 -3.42 3.48 -54.26
N ASP A 40 -3.25 4.80 -54.17
CA ASP A 40 -1.95 5.48 -54.15
C ASP A 40 -1.34 5.54 -52.73
N GLY A 41 -2.03 5.00 -51.73
CA GLY A 41 -1.59 4.96 -50.33
C GLY A 41 -1.81 6.27 -49.56
N PHE A 42 -2.55 7.23 -50.12
CA PHE A 42 -2.95 8.46 -49.44
C PHE A 42 -4.23 8.24 -48.61
N PRO A 43 -4.37 8.94 -47.46
CA PRO A 43 -5.58 8.81 -46.66
C PRO A 43 -6.83 9.33 -47.40
N VAL A 44 -7.91 8.56 -47.34
CA VAL A 44 -9.18 8.92 -47.99
C VAL A 44 -9.85 10.10 -47.28
N ASP A 45 -10.26 11.12 -48.05
CA ASP A 45 -11.03 12.24 -47.53
C ASP A 45 -12.41 11.78 -47.03
N GLY A 46 -12.77 12.13 -45.80
CA GLY A 46 -13.98 11.61 -45.14
C GLY A 46 -13.85 10.21 -44.55
N GLY A 47 -12.66 9.58 -44.65
CA GLY A 47 -12.31 8.32 -44.00
C GLY A 47 -11.77 8.49 -42.57
N LEU A 48 -11.39 7.37 -41.95
CA LEU A 48 -10.86 7.37 -40.58
C LEU A 48 -9.44 7.95 -40.45
N MET A 49 -8.69 8.06 -41.55
CA MET A 49 -7.33 8.61 -41.56
C MET A 49 -7.27 10.01 -42.22
N ASP A 50 -8.39 10.72 -42.32
CA ASP A 50 -8.46 12.06 -42.91
C ASP A 50 -7.46 13.03 -42.24
N LEU A 51 -6.68 13.77 -43.05
CA LEU A 51 -5.64 14.70 -42.59
C LEU A 51 -6.19 15.91 -41.80
N ARG A 52 -7.50 16.13 -41.82
CA ARG A 52 -8.19 17.09 -40.94
C ARG A 52 -8.24 16.61 -39.49
N LEU A 53 -8.16 15.30 -39.24
CA LEU A 53 -8.11 14.71 -37.89
C LEU A 53 -6.72 14.84 -37.24
N GLY A 54 -5.68 15.08 -38.04
CA GLY A 54 -4.31 15.27 -37.58
C GLY A 54 -3.29 14.89 -38.65
N ALA A 55 -2.01 15.14 -38.36
CA ALA A 55 -0.92 14.66 -39.20
C ALA A 55 -0.58 13.21 -38.83
N ILE A 56 -0.44 12.34 -39.82
CA ILE A 56 -0.14 10.91 -39.65
C ILE A 56 1.36 10.66 -39.84
N ASP A 57 1.91 11.17 -40.94
CA ASP A 57 3.31 10.96 -41.32
C ASP A 57 4.16 12.24 -41.11
N PRO A 58 5.47 12.13 -40.77
CA PRO A 58 6.34 13.28 -40.54
C PRO A 58 6.44 14.28 -41.70
N GLY A 59 6.27 13.80 -42.94
CA GLY A 59 6.26 14.62 -44.16
C GLY A 59 4.94 15.34 -44.42
N VAL A 60 3.87 14.96 -43.72
CA VAL A 60 2.51 15.48 -43.95
C VAL A 60 2.15 16.50 -42.87
N ARG A 61 1.46 17.57 -43.28
CA ARG A 61 0.94 18.59 -42.36
C ARG A 61 -0.55 18.40 -42.17
N CYS A 62 -1.02 18.68 -40.96
CA CYS A 62 -2.45 18.65 -40.66
C CYS A 62 -3.19 19.72 -41.47
N ARG A 63 -4.28 19.35 -42.15
CA ARG A 63 -5.09 20.31 -42.94
C ARG A 63 -5.85 21.31 -42.06
N THR A 64 -6.04 21.02 -40.78
CA THR A 64 -6.80 21.87 -39.83
C THR A 64 -5.91 22.92 -39.15
N CYS A 65 -4.73 22.55 -38.64
CA CYS A 65 -3.85 23.46 -37.90
C CYS A 65 -2.50 23.77 -38.58
N GLY A 66 -2.17 23.11 -39.70
CA GLY A 66 -0.92 23.33 -40.45
C GLY A 66 0.34 22.79 -39.78
N LYS A 67 0.22 22.16 -38.60
CA LYS A 67 1.34 21.65 -37.81
C LYS A 67 1.75 20.23 -38.22
N ARG A 68 2.98 19.83 -37.85
CA ARG A 68 3.53 18.48 -38.04
C ARG A 68 3.08 17.53 -36.92
N VAL A 69 3.33 16.22 -37.08
CA VAL A 69 2.90 15.14 -36.17
C VAL A 69 3.17 15.41 -34.68
N LYS A 70 4.35 15.93 -34.31
CA LYS A 70 4.72 16.17 -32.91
C LYS A 70 4.12 17.46 -32.31
N GLU A 71 3.70 18.39 -33.14
CA GLU A 71 3.20 19.71 -32.71
C GLU A 71 1.67 19.83 -32.79
N CYS A 72 1.05 19.00 -33.62
CA CYS A 72 -0.39 18.93 -33.79
C CYS A 72 -1.02 18.20 -32.59
N PRO A 73 -1.97 18.80 -31.87
CA PRO A 73 -2.69 18.10 -30.80
C PRO A 73 -3.63 17.00 -31.34
N GLY A 74 -3.99 17.08 -32.62
CA GLY A 74 -5.06 16.29 -33.24
C GLY A 74 -6.42 16.95 -33.07
N HIS A 75 -7.34 16.62 -33.98
CA HIS A 75 -8.68 17.19 -34.02
C HIS A 75 -9.71 16.05 -34.11
N PRO A 76 -10.78 16.06 -33.29
CA PRO A 76 -11.76 14.99 -33.31
C PRO A 76 -12.68 15.09 -34.52
N GLY A 77 -13.27 13.96 -34.91
CA GLY A 77 -14.32 13.87 -35.92
C GLY A 77 -15.64 13.37 -35.32
N SER A 78 -16.62 13.10 -36.17
CA SER A 78 -17.90 12.54 -35.74
C SER A 78 -18.51 11.59 -36.76
N ILE A 79 -19.19 10.55 -36.29
CA ILE A 79 -20.01 9.62 -37.08
C ILE A 79 -21.48 9.84 -36.71
N GLU A 80 -22.32 10.12 -37.71
CA GLU A 80 -23.78 10.16 -37.54
C GLU A 80 -24.34 8.74 -37.60
N LEU A 81 -25.04 8.33 -36.54
CA LEU A 81 -25.63 7.00 -36.46
C LEU A 81 -27.00 6.98 -37.15
N ALA A 82 -27.27 5.95 -37.95
CA ALA A 82 -28.52 5.78 -38.69
C ALA A 82 -29.73 5.64 -37.75
N ARG A 83 -29.52 5.00 -36.58
CA ARG A 83 -30.47 4.89 -35.48
C ARG A 83 -29.77 5.17 -34.15
N PRO A 84 -30.47 5.71 -33.13
CA PRO A 84 -29.86 6.01 -31.84
C PRO A 84 -29.48 4.76 -31.04
N ILE A 85 -28.45 4.86 -30.21
CA ILE A 85 -27.85 3.72 -29.48
C ILE A 85 -27.68 4.08 -28.00
N LEU A 86 -27.81 3.12 -27.11
CA LEU A 86 -27.64 3.33 -25.67
C LEU A 86 -26.15 3.28 -25.29
N HIS A 87 -25.66 4.31 -24.61
CA HIS A 87 -24.29 4.30 -24.08
C HIS A 87 -24.18 3.36 -22.87
N ILE A 88 -23.41 2.28 -22.99
CA ILE A 88 -23.30 1.19 -21.99
C ILE A 88 -23.02 1.68 -20.56
N LYS A 89 -22.07 2.62 -20.38
CA LYS A 89 -21.70 3.12 -19.05
C LYS A 89 -22.78 3.95 -18.35
N TYR A 90 -23.72 4.52 -19.10
CA TYR A 90 -24.82 5.35 -18.58
C TYR A 90 -26.15 4.58 -18.49
N ILE A 91 -26.17 3.27 -18.76
CA ILE A 91 -27.37 2.43 -18.56
C ILE A 91 -27.96 2.55 -17.14
N PRO A 92 -27.17 2.59 -16.04
CA PRO A 92 -27.73 2.80 -14.70
C PRO A 92 -28.45 4.15 -14.52
N LEU A 93 -28.01 5.20 -15.22
CA LEU A 93 -28.67 6.51 -15.24
C LEU A 93 -30.01 6.43 -15.97
N ILE A 94 -30.02 5.78 -17.14
CA ILE A 94 -31.24 5.57 -17.94
C ILE A 94 -32.25 4.73 -17.15
N GLU A 95 -31.81 3.61 -16.56
CA GLU A 95 -32.64 2.74 -15.71
C GLU A 95 -33.25 3.52 -14.53
N LEU A 96 -32.44 4.35 -13.87
CA LEU A 96 -32.90 5.19 -12.76
C LEU A 96 -33.99 6.15 -13.19
N CYS A 97 -33.80 6.84 -14.32
CA CYS A 97 -34.76 7.83 -14.82
C CYS A 97 -36.07 7.15 -15.28
N LEU A 98 -35.98 6.06 -16.05
CA LEU A 98 -37.15 5.33 -16.53
C LEU A 98 -38.02 4.73 -15.40
N ARG A 99 -37.41 4.39 -14.26
CA ARG A 99 -38.15 3.85 -13.09
C ARG A 99 -38.64 4.90 -12.10
N SER A 100 -38.07 6.10 -12.12
CA SER A 100 -38.35 7.13 -11.09
C SER A 100 -39.24 8.26 -11.59
N PHE A 101 -39.33 8.49 -12.90
CA PHE A 101 -40.16 9.54 -13.47
C PHE A 101 -41.37 8.97 -14.22
N CYS A 102 -42.47 9.71 -14.19
CA CYS A 102 -43.66 9.35 -14.95
C CYS A 102 -43.44 9.65 -16.44
N PRO A 103 -43.76 8.71 -17.37
CA PRO A 103 -43.58 8.93 -18.80
C PRO A 103 -44.50 10.01 -19.39
N HIS A 104 -45.66 10.26 -18.78
CA HIS A 104 -46.63 11.24 -19.26
C HIS A 104 -46.37 12.66 -18.73
N CYS A 105 -46.16 12.83 -17.42
CA CYS A 105 -45.98 14.16 -16.83
C CYS A 105 -44.52 14.56 -16.54
N GLY A 106 -43.55 13.65 -16.72
CA GLY A 106 -42.13 13.91 -16.49
C GLY A 106 -41.73 14.18 -15.03
N LYS A 107 -42.69 14.20 -14.09
CA LYS A 107 -42.46 14.44 -12.66
C LYS A 107 -42.02 13.19 -11.92
N LEU A 108 -41.29 13.38 -10.82
CA LEU A 108 -40.87 12.31 -9.92
C LEU A 108 -42.09 11.55 -9.37
N THR A 109 -42.06 10.22 -9.38
CA THR A 109 -43.18 9.36 -8.96
C THR A 109 -43.40 9.29 -7.43
N LEU A 110 -42.85 10.25 -6.68
CA LEU A 110 -42.95 10.37 -5.23
C LEU A 110 -43.71 11.66 -4.88
N SER A 111 -44.65 11.62 -3.93
CA SER A 111 -45.38 12.83 -3.51
C SER A 111 -44.46 13.86 -2.86
N GLU A 112 -44.77 15.15 -3.01
CA GLU A 112 -43.94 16.26 -2.50
C GLU A 112 -43.72 16.21 -0.99
N GLU A 113 -44.72 15.79 -0.20
CA GLU A 113 -44.60 15.56 1.25
C GLU A 113 -43.55 14.50 1.60
N LYS A 114 -43.47 13.43 0.80
CA LYS A 114 -42.47 12.37 1.00
C LYS A 114 -41.10 12.80 0.48
N GLN A 115 -41.04 13.70 -0.51
CA GLN A 115 -39.77 14.25 -0.99
C GLN A 115 -39.08 15.09 0.11
N ALA A 116 -39.82 15.89 0.87
CA ALA A 116 -39.28 16.72 1.95
C ALA A 116 -38.58 15.89 3.06
N LYS A 117 -39.05 14.65 3.30
CA LYS A 117 -38.53 13.78 4.37
C LYS A 117 -37.23 13.05 4.03
N TYR A 118 -36.84 12.95 2.75
CA TYR A 118 -35.73 12.08 2.32
C TYR A 118 -34.65 12.85 1.57
N LEU A 119 -33.40 12.39 1.70
CA LEU A 119 -32.27 12.89 0.91
C LEU A 119 -32.40 12.50 -0.57
N PRO A 120 -31.81 13.23 -1.53
CA PRO A 120 -31.94 12.96 -2.97
C PRO A 120 -31.65 11.49 -3.39
N VAL A 121 -30.62 10.89 -2.80
CA VAL A 121 -30.26 9.48 -3.07
C VAL A 121 -31.36 8.51 -2.60
N GLU A 122 -31.99 8.80 -1.47
CA GLU A 122 -33.08 7.98 -0.91
C GLU A 122 -34.40 8.20 -1.64
N ARG A 123 -34.67 9.43 -2.11
CA ARG A 123 -35.81 9.74 -2.99
C ARG A 123 -35.76 8.86 -4.24
N SER A 124 -34.58 8.75 -4.85
CA SER A 124 -34.37 7.90 -6.03
C SER A 124 -34.62 6.42 -5.79
N LYS A 125 -34.46 5.92 -4.55
CA LYS A 125 -34.73 4.52 -4.20
C LYS A 125 -36.21 4.28 -3.93
N LYS A 126 -36.89 5.23 -3.27
CA LYS A 126 -38.31 5.14 -2.90
C LYS A 126 -39.26 5.46 -4.05
N ALA A 127 -38.82 6.23 -5.03
CA ALA A 127 -39.56 6.50 -6.26
C ALA A 127 -39.57 5.29 -7.23
N ARG A 128 -38.57 4.40 -7.12
CA ARG A 128 -38.52 3.17 -7.94
C ARG A 128 -39.73 2.30 -7.63
N ASP A 129 -40.40 1.85 -8.68
CA ASP A 129 -41.52 0.89 -8.61
C ASP A 129 -42.85 1.46 -8.05
N ALA A 130 -43.08 2.78 -8.12
CA ALA A 130 -44.40 3.35 -7.89
C ALA A 130 -45.42 2.80 -8.93
N LYS A 131 -46.60 2.35 -8.47
CA LYS A 131 -47.63 1.76 -9.34
C LYS A 131 -48.57 2.79 -9.97
N VAL A 132 -48.74 3.94 -9.32
CA VAL A 132 -49.62 5.02 -9.77
C VAL A 132 -48.88 6.34 -9.59
N CYS A 133 -48.96 7.22 -10.59
CA CYS A 133 -48.35 8.53 -10.49
C CYS A 133 -49.14 9.42 -9.52
N PRO A 134 -48.51 10.04 -8.51
CA PRO A 134 -49.20 10.92 -7.57
C PRO A 134 -49.66 12.26 -8.20
N HIS A 135 -49.14 12.62 -9.37
CA HIS A 135 -49.43 13.91 -10.03
C HIS A 135 -50.49 13.80 -11.13
N CYS A 136 -50.35 12.86 -12.06
CA CYS A 136 -51.31 12.68 -13.16
C CYS A 136 -52.26 11.48 -12.97
N LYS A 137 -52.15 10.73 -11.85
CA LYS A 137 -52.96 9.54 -11.52
C LYS A 137 -52.87 8.38 -12.52
N GLU A 138 -51.96 8.45 -13.49
CA GLU A 138 -51.73 7.41 -14.49
C GLU A 138 -51.15 6.14 -13.85
N LYS A 139 -51.53 4.97 -14.39
CA LYS A 139 -50.96 3.68 -13.98
C LYS A 139 -49.56 3.52 -14.58
N LEU A 140 -48.58 3.21 -13.75
CA LEU A 140 -47.18 3.07 -14.15
C LEU A 140 -46.83 1.59 -14.30
N SER A 141 -46.39 1.21 -15.50
CA SER A 141 -45.88 -0.14 -15.78
C SER A 141 -44.43 -0.28 -15.32
N ARG A 142 -44.08 -1.45 -14.79
CA ARG A 142 -42.74 -1.71 -14.25
C ARG A 142 -41.73 -1.96 -15.37
N VAL A 143 -40.71 -1.12 -15.46
CA VAL A 143 -39.60 -1.28 -16.40
C VAL A 143 -38.56 -2.26 -15.83
N LYS A 144 -38.28 -3.36 -16.52
CA LYS A 144 -37.21 -4.31 -16.17
C LYS A 144 -36.01 -4.10 -17.10
N LEU A 145 -34.80 -4.14 -16.55
CA LEU A 145 -33.56 -4.13 -17.33
C LEU A 145 -33.05 -5.56 -17.44
N GLU A 146 -33.03 -6.09 -18.66
CA GLU A 146 -32.27 -7.28 -18.98
C GLU A 146 -30.86 -6.84 -19.40
N LYS A 147 -29.89 -7.12 -18.53
CA LYS A 147 -28.49 -6.75 -18.77
C LYS A 147 -28.01 -7.43 -20.07
N PRO A 148 -27.36 -6.68 -20.98
CA PRO A 148 -26.64 -5.43 -20.71
C PRO A 148 -27.37 -4.11 -21.07
N THR A 149 -28.26 -4.08 -22.05
CA THR A 149 -28.83 -2.83 -22.62
C THR A 149 -30.34 -2.87 -22.88
N ASN A 150 -31.02 -4.01 -22.69
CA ASN A 150 -32.40 -4.19 -23.11
C ASN A 150 -33.38 -3.84 -21.98
N PHE A 151 -34.29 -2.91 -22.25
CA PHE A 151 -35.36 -2.53 -21.33
C PHE A 151 -36.69 -3.14 -21.77
N TYR A 152 -37.44 -3.70 -20.82
CA TYR A 152 -38.74 -4.30 -21.08
C TYR A 152 -39.82 -3.66 -20.21
N ILE A 153 -40.98 -3.43 -20.80
CA ILE A 153 -42.22 -3.20 -20.07
C ILE A 153 -43.06 -4.46 -20.22
N GLU A 154 -43.27 -5.16 -19.11
CA GLU A 154 -43.95 -6.46 -19.09
C GLU A 154 -43.25 -7.49 -20.00
N LYS A 155 -43.69 -7.62 -21.26
CA LYS A 155 -43.12 -8.50 -22.30
C LYS A 155 -42.65 -7.75 -23.56
N ARG A 156 -42.88 -6.43 -23.67
CA ARG A 156 -42.49 -5.63 -24.84
C ARG A 156 -41.14 -4.95 -24.62
N ARG A 157 -40.23 -5.07 -25.60
CA ARG A 157 -38.93 -4.39 -25.61
C ARG A 157 -39.12 -2.90 -25.90
N LEU A 158 -38.45 -2.05 -25.13
CA LEU A 158 -38.35 -0.62 -25.39
C LEU A 158 -37.15 -0.35 -26.30
N GLY A 159 -37.42 0.20 -27.48
CA GLY A 159 -36.36 0.64 -28.41
C GLY A 159 -35.66 1.91 -27.91
N PRO A 160 -34.38 2.15 -28.28
CA PRO A 160 -33.66 3.37 -27.90
C PRO A 160 -34.35 4.69 -28.28
N ILE A 161 -35.15 4.72 -29.35
CA ILE A 161 -35.95 5.89 -29.75
C ILE A 161 -37.01 6.21 -28.68
N GLU A 162 -37.83 5.23 -28.32
CA GLU A 162 -38.87 5.38 -27.29
C GLU A 162 -38.26 5.73 -25.92
N VAL A 163 -37.11 5.14 -25.59
CA VAL A 163 -36.35 5.50 -24.40
C VAL A 163 -35.97 6.98 -24.42
N ARG A 164 -35.45 7.48 -25.55
CA ARG A 164 -35.07 8.90 -25.69
C ARG A 164 -36.27 9.83 -25.53
N GLU A 165 -37.40 9.53 -26.17
CA GLU A 165 -38.62 10.34 -26.08
C GLU A 165 -39.09 10.50 -24.62
N ARG A 166 -39.10 9.40 -23.86
CA ARG A 166 -39.46 9.43 -22.43
C ARG A 166 -38.48 10.24 -21.59
N LEU A 167 -37.18 10.21 -21.92
CA LEU A 167 -36.15 10.96 -21.19
C LEU A 167 -36.18 12.46 -21.51
N VAL A 168 -36.48 12.85 -22.75
CA VAL A 168 -36.60 14.25 -23.18
C VAL A 168 -37.71 14.97 -22.41
N ASN A 169 -38.82 14.27 -22.12
CA ASN A 169 -39.98 14.81 -21.39
C ASN A 169 -39.67 15.19 -19.93
N ILE A 170 -38.51 14.81 -19.38
CA ILE A 170 -38.15 15.07 -17.98
C ILE A 170 -37.56 16.50 -17.85
N PRO A 171 -38.17 17.40 -17.07
CA PRO A 171 -37.62 18.73 -16.83
C PRO A 171 -36.33 18.72 -16.00
N THR A 172 -35.45 19.69 -16.23
CA THR A 172 -34.16 19.81 -15.51
C THR A 172 -34.33 19.97 -14.00
N GLU A 173 -35.37 20.66 -13.53
CA GLU A 173 -35.63 20.83 -12.10
C GLU A 173 -36.05 19.52 -11.40
N GLU A 174 -36.72 18.62 -12.11
CA GLU A 174 -37.10 17.31 -11.58
C GLU A 174 -35.88 16.38 -11.44
N LEU A 175 -34.90 16.48 -12.35
CA LEU A 175 -33.63 15.74 -12.26
C LEU A 175 -32.83 16.10 -11.02
N LYS A 176 -32.80 17.38 -10.63
CA LYS A 176 -32.11 17.84 -9.41
C LYS A 176 -32.70 17.20 -8.15
N LYS A 177 -34.01 16.90 -8.13
CA LYS A 177 -34.68 16.30 -6.96
C LYS A 177 -34.11 14.92 -6.58
N ILE A 178 -33.53 14.20 -7.54
CA ILE A 178 -32.87 12.89 -7.32
C ILE A 178 -31.33 12.98 -7.34
N GLY A 179 -30.77 14.19 -7.37
CA GLY A 179 -29.31 14.41 -7.31
C GLY A 179 -28.60 14.35 -8.67
N ILE A 180 -29.33 14.51 -9.78
CA ILE A 180 -28.74 14.59 -11.13
C ILE A 180 -28.69 16.06 -11.56
N ASN A 181 -27.53 16.51 -12.03
CA ASN A 181 -27.37 17.85 -12.56
C ASN A 181 -27.70 17.87 -14.06
N GLY A 182 -28.90 18.33 -14.41
CA GLY A 182 -29.35 18.38 -15.80
C GLY A 182 -28.67 19.44 -16.68
N VAL A 183 -27.71 20.22 -16.17
CA VAL A 183 -26.82 21.05 -17.01
C VAL A 183 -25.59 20.27 -17.46
N SER A 184 -25.07 19.38 -16.61
CA SER A 184 -23.86 18.60 -16.90
C SER A 184 -24.15 17.27 -17.58
N ALA A 185 -25.24 16.60 -17.21
CA ALA A 185 -25.61 15.30 -17.73
C ALA A 185 -27.13 15.14 -17.80
N ARG A 186 -27.70 15.48 -18.96
CA ARG A 186 -29.08 15.10 -19.25
C ARG A 186 -29.15 13.63 -19.68
N PRO A 187 -30.14 12.87 -19.20
CA PRO A 187 -30.22 11.43 -19.46
C PRO A 187 -30.45 11.12 -20.95
N GLU A 188 -31.11 11.98 -21.72
CA GLU A 188 -31.29 11.76 -23.15
C GLU A 188 -29.98 11.86 -23.95
N TRP A 189 -28.94 12.53 -23.44
CA TRP A 189 -27.61 12.57 -24.09
C TRP A 189 -26.88 11.23 -23.98
N ALA A 190 -27.28 10.36 -23.03
CA ALA A 190 -26.77 9.00 -22.95
C ALA A 190 -27.32 8.10 -24.08
N VAL A 191 -28.37 8.55 -24.79
CA VAL A 191 -28.86 7.94 -26.02
C VAL A 191 -28.15 8.63 -27.20
N MET A 192 -27.12 7.98 -27.72
CA MET A 192 -26.21 8.55 -28.72
C MET A 192 -26.85 8.51 -30.11
N SER A 193 -26.95 9.68 -30.74
CA SER A 193 -27.23 9.82 -32.17
C SER A 193 -25.97 10.17 -32.98
N LEU A 194 -24.95 10.72 -32.31
CA LEU A 194 -23.67 11.14 -32.89
C LEU A 194 -22.55 10.55 -32.04
N LEU A 195 -21.63 9.82 -32.67
CA LEU A 195 -20.45 9.24 -32.02
C LEU A 195 -19.24 10.12 -32.29
N LEU A 196 -18.53 10.54 -31.24
CA LEU A 196 -17.27 11.28 -31.37
C LEU A 196 -16.15 10.33 -31.80
N VAL A 197 -15.45 10.68 -32.88
CA VAL A 197 -14.28 9.94 -33.37
C VAL A 197 -13.01 10.57 -32.81
N PRO A 198 -12.18 9.82 -32.05
CA PRO A 198 -10.88 10.32 -31.61
C PRO A 198 -9.98 10.69 -32.79
N SER A 199 -9.14 11.72 -32.59
CA SER A 199 -8.11 12.13 -33.55
C SER A 199 -7.10 11.00 -33.81
N VAL A 200 -6.40 11.08 -34.94
CA VAL A 200 -5.33 10.12 -35.30
C VAL A 200 -4.19 10.09 -34.28
N THR A 201 -3.97 11.17 -33.53
CA THR A 201 -2.98 11.24 -32.45
C THR A 201 -3.30 10.33 -31.26
N VAL A 202 -4.58 10.00 -31.04
CA VAL A 202 -5.02 9.08 -29.98
C VAL A 202 -4.95 7.61 -30.42
N ARG A 203 -5.02 7.37 -31.73
CA ARG A 203 -5.01 6.05 -32.39
C ARG A 203 -3.93 6.02 -33.48
N PRO A 204 -2.64 6.04 -33.09
CA PRO A 204 -1.55 6.15 -34.04
C PRO A 204 -1.45 4.91 -34.94
N SER A 205 -1.05 5.11 -36.19
CA SER A 205 -0.64 4.03 -37.10
C SER A 205 0.86 3.77 -36.91
N ILE A 206 1.27 2.50 -36.97
CA ILE A 206 2.67 2.08 -36.91
C ILE A 206 3.03 1.43 -38.24
N THR A 207 4.09 1.90 -38.88
CA THR A 207 4.67 1.23 -40.05
C THR A 207 5.68 0.20 -39.56
N LEU A 208 5.46 -1.07 -39.92
CA LEU A 208 6.38 -2.17 -39.62
C LEU A 208 7.64 -2.04 -40.50
N GLU A 209 8.72 -2.75 -40.12
CA GLU A 209 9.96 -2.80 -40.92
C GLU A 209 9.74 -3.38 -42.32
N SER A 210 8.70 -4.19 -42.51
CA SER A 210 8.25 -4.70 -43.82
C SER A 210 7.65 -3.63 -44.73
N GLY A 211 7.43 -2.40 -44.23
CA GLY A 211 6.74 -1.33 -44.94
C GLY A 211 5.21 -1.38 -44.83
N GLU A 212 4.65 -2.44 -44.25
CA GLU A 212 3.21 -2.57 -44.03
C GLU A 212 2.75 -1.67 -42.86
N ARG A 213 1.56 -1.08 -42.99
CA ARG A 213 0.94 -0.27 -41.94
C ARG A 213 0.08 -1.15 -41.04
N SER A 214 0.30 -1.05 -39.74
CA SER A 214 -0.51 -1.66 -38.70
C SER A 214 -1.27 -0.57 -37.95
N GLU A 215 -2.59 -0.67 -37.97
CA GLU A 215 -3.51 0.33 -37.41
C GLU A 215 -3.89 -0.01 -35.96
N ASP A 216 -4.30 1.00 -35.21
CA ASP A 216 -4.72 0.82 -33.83
C ASP A 216 -6.06 0.07 -33.72
N ASP A 217 -6.22 -0.72 -32.64
CA ASP A 217 -7.45 -1.47 -32.33
C ASP A 217 -8.74 -0.61 -32.39
N LEU A 218 -8.65 0.67 -31.97
CA LEU A 218 -9.80 1.58 -32.04
C LEU A 218 -10.15 1.93 -33.49
N THR A 219 -9.17 2.06 -34.38
CA THR A 219 -9.39 2.31 -35.81
C THR A 219 -10.11 1.12 -36.45
N HIS A 220 -9.68 -0.12 -36.15
CA HIS A 220 -10.38 -1.32 -36.61
C HIS A 220 -11.84 -1.34 -36.16
N LYS A 221 -12.09 -1.04 -34.88
CA LYS A 221 -13.44 -1.06 -34.34
C LYS A 221 -14.32 0.06 -34.91
N LEU A 222 -13.77 1.24 -35.13
CA LEU A 222 -14.47 2.34 -35.79
C LEU A 222 -14.83 1.99 -37.23
N SER A 223 -13.97 1.27 -37.96
CA SER A 223 -14.28 0.79 -39.32
C SER A 223 -15.48 -0.17 -39.30
N ASP A 224 -15.54 -1.10 -38.34
CA ASP A 224 -16.70 -1.99 -38.17
C ASP A 224 -17.98 -1.20 -37.84
N ILE A 225 -17.90 -0.18 -36.98
CA ILE A 225 -19.04 0.68 -36.64
C ILE A 225 -19.56 1.39 -37.89
N ILE A 226 -18.68 1.95 -38.73
CA ILE A 226 -19.07 2.62 -39.97
C ILE A 226 -19.73 1.63 -40.93
N ARG A 227 -19.15 0.43 -41.13
CA ARG A 227 -19.72 -0.61 -41.99
C ARG A 227 -21.10 -1.06 -41.52
N ALA A 228 -21.26 -1.31 -40.22
CA ALA A 228 -22.56 -1.69 -39.64
C ALA A 228 -23.59 -0.55 -39.79
N ASN A 229 -23.16 0.70 -39.60
CA ASN A 229 -24.02 1.87 -39.72
C ASN A 229 -24.47 2.14 -41.16
N GLN A 230 -23.57 2.00 -42.14
CA GLN A 230 -23.90 2.10 -43.57
C GLN A 230 -24.89 1.01 -43.99
N ARG A 231 -24.63 -0.24 -43.63
CA ARG A 231 -25.55 -1.37 -43.91
C ARG A 231 -26.93 -1.12 -43.33
N LEU A 232 -27.02 -0.65 -42.09
CA LEU A 232 -28.29 -0.31 -41.45
C LEU A 232 -29.01 0.82 -42.22
N TRP A 233 -28.28 1.86 -42.62
CA TRP A 233 -28.83 2.99 -43.37
C TRP A 233 -29.34 2.60 -44.76
N GLU A 234 -28.59 1.80 -45.50
CA GLU A 234 -28.98 1.26 -46.82
C GLU A 234 -30.26 0.42 -46.74
N ASN A 235 -30.34 -0.50 -45.76
CA ASN A 235 -31.51 -1.34 -45.57
C ASN A 235 -32.74 -0.55 -45.09
N LEU A 236 -32.54 0.50 -44.29
CA LEU A 236 -33.60 1.42 -43.90
C LEU A 236 -34.18 2.15 -45.12
N ASN A 237 -33.31 2.63 -46.02
CA ASN A 237 -33.74 3.34 -47.23
C ASN A 237 -34.34 2.40 -48.28
N ALA A 238 -33.88 1.15 -48.33
CA ALA A 238 -34.44 0.10 -49.19
C ALA A 238 -35.79 -0.44 -48.70
N GLY A 239 -36.27 -0.03 -47.51
CA GLY A 239 -37.54 -0.50 -46.94
C GLY A 239 -37.53 -1.96 -46.48
N ALA A 240 -36.40 -2.44 -45.96
CA ALA A 240 -36.27 -3.82 -45.46
C ALA A 240 -37.26 -4.13 -44.31
N PRO A 241 -37.64 -5.40 -44.10
CA PRO A 241 -38.46 -5.82 -42.97
C PRO A 241 -37.90 -5.41 -41.60
N GLU A 242 -38.78 -5.06 -40.64
CA GLU A 242 -38.41 -4.58 -39.30
C GLU A 242 -37.47 -5.54 -38.55
N VAL A 243 -37.66 -6.85 -38.69
CA VAL A 243 -36.80 -7.86 -38.03
C VAL A 243 -35.33 -7.71 -38.45
N ILE A 244 -35.08 -7.48 -39.74
CA ILE A 244 -33.71 -7.30 -40.27
C ILE A 244 -33.13 -5.98 -39.76
N ILE A 245 -33.95 -4.94 -39.69
CA ILE A 245 -33.54 -3.63 -39.16
C ILE A 245 -33.18 -3.75 -37.68
N GLU A 246 -33.97 -4.48 -36.87
CA GLU A 246 -33.69 -4.73 -35.46
C GLU A 246 -32.38 -5.50 -35.27
N ASP A 247 -32.15 -6.56 -36.04
CA ASP A 247 -30.90 -7.34 -35.98
C ASP A 247 -29.67 -6.49 -36.35
N LEU A 248 -29.76 -5.68 -37.42
CA LEU A 248 -28.68 -4.76 -37.81
C LEU A 248 -28.48 -3.64 -36.79
N TRP A 249 -29.54 -3.19 -36.13
CA TRP A 249 -29.47 -2.20 -35.06
C TRP A 249 -28.79 -2.78 -33.82
N ASP A 250 -29.11 -4.02 -33.45
CA ASP A 250 -28.45 -4.74 -32.36
C ASP A 250 -26.98 -5.02 -32.66
N LEU A 251 -26.64 -5.34 -33.91
CA LEU A 251 -25.25 -5.44 -34.37
C LEU A 251 -24.50 -4.11 -34.18
N LEU A 252 -25.12 -2.98 -34.56
CA LEU A 252 -24.53 -1.67 -34.37
C LEU A 252 -24.36 -1.33 -32.87
N GLN A 253 -25.37 -1.63 -32.04
CA GLN A 253 -25.28 -1.51 -30.57
C GLN A 253 -24.14 -2.35 -30.01
N TYR A 254 -23.93 -3.58 -30.51
CA TYR A 254 -22.80 -4.44 -30.13
C TYR A 254 -21.45 -3.79 -30.45
N HIS A 255 -21.25 -3.29 -31.69
CA HIS A 255 -19.99 -2.67 -32.09
C HIS A 255 -19.67 -1.40 -31.29
N VAL A 256 -20.66 -0.55 -31.02
CA VAL A 256 -20.47 0.65 -30.21
C VAL A 256 -20.23 0.30 -28.74
N THR A 257 -20.93 -0.71 -28.20
CA THR A 257 -20.73 -1.17 -26.82
C THR A 257 -19.30 -1.69 -26.60
N THR A 258 -18.85 -2.57 -27.50
CA THR A 258 -17.49 -3.14 -27.50
C THR A 258 -16.41 -2.17 -27.96
N PHE A 259 -16.74 -0.95 -28.40
CA PHE A 259 -15.76 0.13 -28.59
C PHE A 259 -15.41 0.81 -27.25
N PHE A 260 -16.40 0.99 -26.37
CA PHE A 260 -16.19 1.58 -25.05
C PHE A 260 -15.65 0.56 -24.04
N ASP A 261 -16.20 -0.66 -24.00
CA ASP A 261 -15.81 -1.69 -23.03
C ASP A 261 -16.00 -3.11 -23.60
N ASN A 262 -14.91 -3.86 -23.68
CA ASN A 262 -14.91 -5.24 -24.20
C ASN A 262 -15.23 -6.30 -23.14
N ASN A 263 -15.17 -5.97 -21.84
CA ASN A 263 -15.23 -6.92 -20.73
C ASN A 263 -16.62 -7.02 -20.10
N ILE A 264 -17.67 -6.85 -20.89
CA ILE A 264 -19.05 -6.87 -20.40
C ILE A 264 -19.56 -8.31 -20.34
N THR A 265 -20.15 -8.68 -19.21
CA THR A 265 -20.77 -9.99 -19.04
C THR A 265 -21.94 -10.17 -20.02
N ARG A 266 -22.06 -11.36 -20.64
CA ARG A 266 -23.11 -11.74 -21.62
C ARG A 266 -22.94 -11.16 -23.04
N ILE A 267 -21.90 -10.38 -23.30
CA ILE A 267 -21.52 -9.97 -24.65
C ILE A 267 -20.23 -10.71 -25.02
N PRO A 268 -20.14 -11.35 -26.21
CA PRO A 268 -18.89 -11.94 -26.66
C PRO A 268 -17.84 -10.82 -26.88
N PRO A 269 -16.60 -10.99 -26.41
CA PRO A 269 -15.58 -9.96 -26.59
C PRO A 269 -15.20 -9.85 -28.07
N ALA A 270 -15.08 -8.62 -28.56
CA ALA A 270 -14.55 -8.33 -29.89
C ALA A 270 -13.07 -8.71 -29.95
N ARG A 271 -12.71 -9.49 -30.97
CA ARG A 271 -11.36 -10.05 -31.17
C ARG A 271 -10.84 -9.69 -32.55
N HIS A 272 -9.52 -9.61 -32.65
CA HIS A 272 -8.82 -9.60 -33.93
C HIS A 272 -9.02 -10.94 -34.66
N ARG A 273 -8.69 -11.00 -35.96
CA ARG A 273 -8.71 -12.25 -36.74
C ARG A 273 -7.82 -13.35 -36.14
N SER A 274 -6.80 -12.96 -35.38
CA SER A 274 -5.89 -13.85 -34.63
C SER A 274 -6.49 -14.40 -33.33
N GLY A 275 -7.69 -13.97 -32.94
CA GLY A 275 -8.36 -14.38 -31.70
C GLY A 275 -8.00 -13.55 -30.46
N GLN A 276 -7.05 -12.62 -30.55
CA GLN A 276 -6.72 -11.71 -29.44
C GLN A 276 -7.84 -10.68 -29.20
N PRO A 277 -8.26 -10.41 -27.95
CA PRO A 277 -9.26 -9.38 -27.67
C PRO A 277 -8.70 -7.98 -27.96
N LEU A 278 -9.53 -7.13 -28.59
CA LEU A 278 -9.18 -5.74 -28.91
C LEU A 278 -9.12 -4.88 -27.63
N LYS A 279 -8.13 -3.97 -27.55
CA LYS A 279 -8.00 -3.02 -26.43
C LYS A 279 -8.86 -1.78 -26.63
N THR A 280 -9.93 -1.72 -25.86
CA THR A 280 -10.96 -0.66 -25.87
C THR A 280 -10.62 0.55 -25.00
N ILE A 281 -11.44 1.60 -25.05
CA ILE A 281 -11.22 2.83 -24.28
C ILE A 281 -11.13 2.55 -22.77
N THR A 282 -12.04 1.74 -22.22
CA THR A 282 -12.04 1.42 -20.79
C THR A 282 -10.77 0.69 -20.37
N GLU A 283 -10.29 -0.26 -21.17
CA GLU A 283 -9.07 -1.03 -20.89
C GLU A 283 -7.81 -0.16 -21.00
N ARG A 284 -7.80 0.82 -21.91
CA ARG A 284 -6.69 1.79 -22.01
C ARG A 284 -6.61 2.71 -20.79
N ILE A 285 -7.73 3.00 -20.13
CA ILE A 285 -7.78 3.89 -18.96
C ILE A 285 -7.53 3.12 -17.65
N LYS A 286 -8.13 1.93 -17.52
CA LYS A 286 -8.16 1.13 -16.29
C LYS A 286 -6.91 0.27 -16.12
N GLY A 287 -6.61 -0.09 -14.87
CA GLY A 287 -5.58 -1.09 -14.54
C GLY A 287 -4.20 -0.48 -14.28
N LYS A 288 -3.21 -1.36 -14.02
CA LYS A 288 -1.82 -0.97 -13.73
C LYS A 288 -1.14 -0.37 -14.96
N GLU A 289 -1.34 -1.00 -16.13
CA GLU A 289 -0.84 -0.55 -17.44
C GLU A 289 -1.73 0.52 -18.09
N GLY A 290 -2.82 0.92 -17.43
CA GLY A 290 -3.74 1.95 -17.94
C GLY A 290 -3.10 3.35 -17.92
N ARG A 291 -3.58 4.25 -18.79
CA ARG A 291 -3.04 5.61 -18.97
C ARG A 291 -2.91 6.39 -17.67
N ILE A 292 -3.92 6.35 -16.80
CA ILE A 292 -3.93 7.14 -15.55
C ILE A 292 -2.81 6.69 -14.60
N ARG A 293 -2.50 5.40 -14.53
CA ARG A 293 -1.50 4.88 -13.59
C ARG A 293 -0.10 4.79 -14.20
N HIS A 294 0.00 4.23 -15.39
CA HIS A 294 1.30 3.93 -16.00
C HIS A 294 1.96 5.12 -16.70
N ASN A 295 1.16 6.07 -17.23
CA ASN A 295 1.68 7.18 -18.03
C ASN A 295 1.52 8.55 -17.36
N LEU A 296 0.50 8.72 -16.50
CA LEU A 296 0.27 9.99 -15.81
C LEU A 296 0.83 9.95 -14.37
N ALA A 297 0.41 9.00 -13.54
CA ALA A 297 0.89 8.92 -12.15
C ALA A 297 2.35 8.44 -12.05
N GLY A 298 2.73 7.43 -12.83
CA GLY A 298 4.11 7.07 -13.11
C GLY A 298 4.45 7.40 -14.56
N LYS A 299 5.72 7.65 -14.87
CA LYS A 299 6.22 7.79 -16.24
C LYS A 299 7.70 7.42 -16.30
N ARG A 300 8.14 6.94 -17.46
CA ARG A 300 9.57 6.85 -17.75
C ARG A 300 10.13 8.26 -17.90
N VAL A 301 11.30 8.49 -17.34
CA VAL A 301 11.98 9.79 -17.35
C VAL A 301 13.28 9.68 -18.14
N ASN A 302 13.69 10.80 -18.71
CA ASN A 302 15.02 10.95 -19.32
C ASN A 302 16.04 11.37 -18.25
N TYR A 303 17.31 11.53 -18.64
CA TYR A 303 18.41 11.95 -17.75
C TYR A 303 18.57 11.04 -16.53
N SER A 304 18.43 9.74 -16.77
CA SER A 304 18.56 8.70 -15.76
C SER A 304 19.45 7.56 -16.23
N ALA A 305 20.17 6.94 -15.31
CA ALA A 305 20.95 5.73 -15.56
C ALA A 305 20.64 4.66 -14.49
N ARG A 306 21.01 3.43 -14.79
CA ARG A 306 20.92 2.28 -13.89
C ARG A 306 22.15 1.42 -14.07
N SER A 307 22.76 1.00 -12.98
CA SER A 307 23.91 0.09 -12.96
C SER A 307 23.96 -0.63 -11.62
N VAL A 308 24.79 -1.67 -11.57
CA VAL A 308 25.10 -2.43 -10.34
C VAL A 308 25.86 -1.55 -9.36
N VAL A 309 25.59 -1.72 -8.07
CA VAL A 309 26.24 -0.97 -6.99
C VAL A 309 27.35 -1.81 -6.34
N SER A 310 28.48 -1.18 -6.05
CA SER A 310 29.62 -1.76 -5.34
C SER A 310 30.02 -0.89 -4.13
N PRO A 311 30.54 -1.47 -3.05
CA PRO A 311 30.98 -0.71 -1.88
C PRO A 311 32.29 0.04 -2.17
N ASP A 312 32.41 1.27 -1.70
CA ASP A 312 33.68 2.02 -1.70
C ASP A 312 33.81 2.84 -0.40
N PRO A 313 34.62 2.38 0.58
CA PRO A 313 34.72 3.02 1.89
C PRO A 313 35.53 4.32 1.87
N TYR A 314 36.22 4.64 0.77
CA TYR A 314 37.03 5.87 0.68
C TYR A 314 36.22 7.08 0.20
N LEU A 315 35.01 6.86 -0.30
CA LEU A 315 34.08 7.93 -0.63
C LEU A 315 33.49 8.52 0.65
N LYS A 316 33.06 9.78 0.60
CA LYS A 316 32.22 10.33 1.67
C LYS A 316 30.83 9.70 1.64
N ILE A 317 30.15 9.67 2.78
CA ILE A 317 28.75 9.22 2.88
C ILE A 317 27.81 9.91 1.87
N ASN A 318 28.05 11.19 1.56
CA ASN A 318 27.26 11.97 0.62
C ASN A 318 27.79 11.97 -0.83
N GLU A 319 28.84 11.21 -1.11
CA GLU A 319 29.41 11.06 -2.45
C GLU A 319 28.94 9.75 -3.10
N LEU A 320 28.70 9.82 -4.40
CA LEU A 320 28.36 8.68 -5.24
C LEU A 320 29.37 8.56 -6.39
N GLY A 321 30.05 7.42 -6.45
CA GLY A 321 30.91 7.08 -7.56
C GLY A 321 30.09 6.80 -8.82
N VAL A 322 30.29 7.60 -9.87
CA VAL A 322 29.62 7.45 -11.16
C VAL A 322 30.62 7.04 -12.24
N PRO A 323 30.34 5.97 -13.01
CA PRO A 323 31.15 5.57 -14.17
C PRO A 323 31.34 6.70 -15.20
N LEU A 324 32.54 6.79 -15.76
CA LEU A 324 32.85 7.74 -16.85
C LEU A 324 31.89 7.59 -18.04
N GLU A 325 31.59 6.35 -18.46
CA GLU A 325 30.65 6.07 -19.56
C GLU A 325 29.25 6.69 -19.31
N ILE A 326 28.80 6.71 -18.05
CA ILE A 326 27.51 7.30 -17.66
C ILE A 326 27.61 8.83 -17.61
N ALA A 327 28.73 9.35 -17.10
CA ALA A 327 28.96 10.79 -16.96
C ALA A 327 29.02 11.53 -18.31
N GLU A 328 29.51 10.89 -19.37
CA GLU A 328 29.55 11.43 -20.73
C GLU A 328 28.15 11.48 -21.41
N ILE A 329 27.26 10.56 -21.04
CA ILE A 329 25.91 10.45 -21.61
C ILE A 329 24.92 11.34 -20.87
N ILE A 330 24.94 11.32 -19.53
CA ILE A 330 24.04 12.14 -18.72
C ILE A 330 24.53 13.57 -18.72
N THR A 331 23.70 14.47 -19.21
CA THR A 331 24.01 15.90 -19.24
C THR A 331 23.28 16.68 -18.16
N VAL A 332 23.89 17.81 -17.78
CA VAL A 332 23.31 18.83 -16.90
C VAL A 332 23.16 20.11 -17.73
N ALA A 333 21.93 20.64 -17.78
CA ALA A 333 21.63 21.86 -18.51
C ALA A 333 21.99 23.10 -17.66
N GLU A 334 23.17 23.68 -17.90
CA GLU A 334 23.63 24.87 -17.18
C GLU A 334 23.36 26.15 -17.99
N ALA A 335 22.84 27.19 -17.35
CA ALA A 335 22.60 28.48 -17.99
C ALA A 335 23.92 29.26 -18.13
N VAL A 336 24.14 29.84 -19.30
CA VAL A 336 25.29 30.72 -19.57
C VAL A 336 25.03 32.07 -18.92
N THR A 337 25.95 32.46 -18.06
CA THR A 337 25.98 33.71 -17.30
C THR A 337 27.29 34.44 -17.61
N THR A 338 27.41 35.68 -17.16
CA THR A 338 28.65 36.45 -17.31
C THR A 338 29.83 35.83 -16.56
N THR A 339 29.58 35.04 -15.51
CA THR A 339 30.62 34.44 -14.67
C THR A 339 31.13 33.09 -15.19
N ASN A 340 30.26 32.27 -15.81
CA ASN A 340 30.65 30.95 -16.32
C ASN A 340 30.89 30.91 -17.85
N LEU A 341 30.79 32.03 -18.56
CA LEU A 341 30.91 32.10 -20.02
C LEU A 341 32.21 31.48 -20.57
N GLU A 342 33.36 31.82 -19.98
CA GLU A 342 34.68 31.32 -20.37
C GLU A 342 34.76 29.79 -20.23
N VAL A 343 34.35 29.27 -19.06
CA VAL A 343 34.32 27.84 -18.75
C VAL A 343 33.40 27.09 -19.71
N MET A 344 32.24 27.67 -20.01
CA MET A 344 31.27 27.11 -20.93
C MET A 344 31.80 27.01 -22.37
N LYS A 345 32.50 28.05 -22.84
CA LYS A 345 33.16 28.02 -24.15
C LYS A 345 34.23 26.92 -24.20
N GLU A 346 34.99 26.73 -23.12
CA GLU A 346 35.99 25.66 -23.04
C GLU A 346 35.37 24.26 -23.12
N LEU A 347 34.26 24.01 -22.41
CA LEU A 347 33.55 22.73 -22.46
C LEU A 347 33.00 22.42 -23.86
N VAL A 348 32.49 23.44 -24.56
CA VAL A 348 32.01 23.29 -25.93
C VAL A 348 33.16 23.02 -26.90
N LYS A 349 34.33 23.65 -26.71
CA LYS A 349 35.54 23.36 -27.50
C LYS A 349 36.01 21.92 -27.36
N ARG A 350 35.91 21.35 -26.15
CA ARG A 350 36.24 19.94 -25.86
C ARG A 350 35.23 18.96 -26.47
N GLY A 351 34.00 19.39 -26.71
CA GLY A 351 32.97 18.61 -27.40
C GLY A 351 32.63 17.31 -26.67
N SER A 352 32.81 16.17 -27.33
CA SER A 352 32.53 14.85 -26.76
C SER A 352 33.60 14.36 -25.78
N ASN A 353 34.77 15.01 -25.68
CA ASN A 353 35.83 14.57 -24.78
C ASN A 353 35.54 15.00 -23.34
N TYR A 354 35.52 14.04 -22.41
CA TYR A 354 35.26 14.33 -21.00
C TYR A 354 36.40 15.14 -20.35
N PRO A 355 36.08 16.21 -19.58
CA PRO A 355 34.77 16.84 -19.43
C PRO A 355 34.44 17.76 -20.61
N GLY A 356 33.27 17.56 -21.22
CA GLY A 356 32.81 18.28 -22.41
C GLY A 356 31.30 18.60 -22.40
N ALA A 357 30.72 18.81 -23.59
CA ALA A 357 29.30 19.13 -23.76
C ALA A 357 28.70 18.56 -25.05
N ASN A 358 27.43 18.16 -24.99
CA ASN A 358 26.75 17.46 -26.09
C ASN A 358 25.82 18.38 -26.92
N TYR A 359 25.17 19.35 -26.27
CA TYR A 359 24.18 20.22 -26.94
C TYR A 359 24.20 21.66 -26.42
N VAL A 360 23.79 22.60 -27.28
CA VAL A 360 23.52 24.00 -26.93
C VAL A 360 22.06 24.31 -27.25
N ILE A 361 21.37 24.94 -26.30
CA ILE A 361 20.00 25.42 -26.42
C ILE A 361 20.04 26.94 -26.45
N ARG A 362 19.60 27.52 -27.56
CA ARG A 362 19.51 28.97 -27.74
C ARG A 362 18.33 29.56 -26.96
N SER A 363 18.31 30.89 -26.84
CA SER A 363 17.22 31.66 -26.21
C SER A 363 15.85 31.47 -26.90
N ASP A 364 15.84 31.11 -28.19
CA ASP A 364 14.62 30.76 -28.95
C ASP A 364 14.11 29.33 -28.66
N GLY A 365 14.83 28.56 -27.84
CA GLY A 365 14.52 27.18 -27.47
C GLY A 365 14.97 26.14 -28.51
N ARG A 366 15.65 26.53 -29.58
CA ARG A 366 16.20 25.57 -30.55
C ARG A 366 17.45 24.91 -29.98
N LYS A 367 17.46 23.57 -30.06
CA LYS A 367 18.57 22.72 -29.62
C LYS A 367 19.47 22.41 -30.82
N LYS A 368 20.76 22.76 -30.73
CA LYS A 368 21.82 22.37 -31.66
C LYS A 368 22.71 21.31 -31.01
N ARG A 369 23.12 20.31 -31.78
CA ARG A 369 24.11 19.31 -31.35
C ARG A 369 25.51 19.88 -31.59
N ILE A 370 26.41 19.66 -30.65
CA ILE A 370 27.83 20.00 -30.80
C ILE A 370 28.50 18.87 -31.60
N SER A 371 29.04 19.20 -32.77
CA SER A 371 29.85 18.31 -33.60
C SER A 371 31.21 18.96 -33.88
N GLU A 372 32.19 18.16 -34.27
CA GLU A 372 33.56 18.61 -34.59
C GLU A 372 33.57 19.81 -35.56
N ASP A 373 32.72 19.78 -36.59
CA ASP A 373 32.65 20.83 -37.62
C ASP A 373 31.97 22.12 -37.15
N LEU A 374 31.06 22.03 -36.18
CA LEU A 374 30.21 23.15 -35.74
C LEU A 374 30.72 23.81 -34.45
N LYS A 375 31.74 23.23 -33.79
CA LYS A 375 32.17 23.65 -32.45
C LYS A 375 32.67 25.10 -32.42
N ASP A 376 33.47 25.51 -33.41
CA ASP A 376 34.06 26.86 -33.44
C ASP A 376 33.01 27.93 -33.73
N GLU A 377 32.05 27.63 -34.62
CA GLU A 377 30.89 28.50 -34.87
C GLU A 377 30.03 28.66 -33.62
N ILE A 378 29.70 27.55 -32.94
CA ILE A 378 28.89 27.58 -31.73
C ILE A 378 29.60 28.40 -30.64
N VAL A 379 30.91 28.25 -30.46
CA VAL A 379 31.69 29.00 -29.45
C VAL A 379 31.63 30.51 -29.69
N ALA A 380 31.62 30.95 -30.96
CA ALA A 380 31.46 32.35 -31.31
C ALA A 380 30.03 32.86 -31.05
N GLU A 381 29.02 32.00 -31.19
CA GLU A 381 27.59 32.33 -31.00
C GLU A 381 27.11 32.31 -29.53
N ILE A 382 27.89 31.77 -28.58
CA ILE A 382 27.45 31.64 -27.18
C ILE A 382 27.36 33.01 -26.50
N GLU A 383 26.16 33.32 -26.02
CA GLU A 383 25.85 34.54 -25.28
C GLU A 383 25.15 34.22 -23.94
N PRO A 384 25.21 35.13 -22.94
CA PRO A 384 24.44 34.99 -21.71
C PRO A 384 22.94 34.77 -21.99
N GLY A 385 22.34 33.78 -21.33
CA GLY A 385 20.96 33.35 -21.55
C GLY A 385 20.81 32.10 -22.42
N TYR A 386 21.88 31.63 -23.07
CA TYR A 386 21.90 30.28 -23.67
C TYR A 386 21.96 29.22 -22.57
N LYS A 387 21.61 27.98 -22.88
CA LYS A 387 21.82 26.83 -21.98
C LYS A 387 22.71 25.80 -22.67
N ILE A 388 23.67 25.26 -21.94
CA ILE A 388 24.59 24.24 -22.43
C ILE A 388 24.35 22.95 -21.67
N GLU A 389 24.10 21.87 -22.40
CA GLU A 389 24.01 20.53 -21.85
C GLU A 389 25.42 19.92 -21.77
N ARG A 390 26.11 20.22 -20.67
CA ARG A 390 27.46 19.70 -20.38
C ARG A 390 27.38 18.30 -19.77
N HIS A 391 28.47 17.55 -19.85
CA HIS A 391 28.61 16.26 -19.15
C HIS A 391 28.50 16.43 -17.63
N LEU A 392 28.13 15.34 -16.96
CA LEU A 392 28.07 15.26 -15.50
C LEU A 392 29.50 15.28 -14.94
N ARG A 393 29.79 16.12 -13.94
CA ARG A 393 31.14 16.27 -13.36
C ARG A 393 31.14 16.06 -11.85
N ASP A 394 32.34 15.99 -11.28
CA ASP A 394 32.54 15.98 -9.84
C ASP A 394 31.82 17.15 -9.15
N GLY A 395 31.08 16.84 -8.08
CA GLY A 395 30.32 17.81 -7.29
C GLY A 395 28.92 18.15 -7.84
N ASP A 396 28.53 17.64 -9.01
CA ASP A 396 27.15 17.73 -9.46
C ASP A 396 26.22 16.92 -8.54
N ILE A 397 24.96 17.35 -8.42
CA ILE A 397 23.98 16.71 -7.54
C ILE A 397 23.10 15.78 -8.36
N VAL A 398 22.97 14.55 -7.89
CA VAL A 398 22.11 13.53 -8.50
C VAL A 398 21.22 12.92 -7.45
N LEU A 399 20.02 12.50 -7.86
CA LEU A 399 19.13 11.69 -7.04
C LEU A 399 19.44 10.21 -7.25
N PHE A 400 19.49 9.46 -6.17
CA PHE A 400 19.82 8.04 -6.18
C PHE A 400 18.78 7.24 -5.40
N ASN A 401 18.29 6.15 -5.98
CA ASN A 401 17.29 5.29 -5.35
C ASN A 401 17.47 3.81 -5.66
N ARG A 402 16.97 2.97 -4.73
CA ARG A 402 16.79 1.53 -4.92
C ARG A 402 15.31 1.20 -5.07
N HIS A 403 15.00 0.29 -5.98
CA HIS A 403 13.65 -0.26 -6.13
C HIS A 403 13.52 -1.56 -5.33
N PRO A 404 12.43 -1.79 -4.59
CA PRO A 404 11.30 -0.87 -4.35
C PRO A 404 11.62 0.21 -3.30
N THR A 405 11.16 1.44 -3.53
CA THR A 405 11.28 2.55 -2.56
C THR A 405 10.09 2.56 -1.61
N LEU A 406 10.30 2.25 -0.33
CA LEU A 406 9.24 2.08 0.68
C LEU A 406 9.08 3.26 1.63
N HIS A 407 10.15 4.04 1.83
CA HIS A 407 10.19 5.21 2.70
C HIS A 407 10.96 6.36 2.04
N LYS A 408 10.85 7.56 2.61
CA LYS A 408 11.47 8.80 2.10
C LYS A 408 12.96 8.64 1.82
N GLN A 409 13.71 8.08 2.77
CA GLN A 409 15.16 7.88 2.71
C GLN A 409 15.61 6.80 1.70
N GLY A 410 14.68 6.15 1.00
CA GLY A 410 15.01 5.29 -0.14
C GLY A 410 15.27 6.05 -1.45
N LEU A 411 15.07 7.38 -1.45
CA LEU A 411 15.45 8.32 -2.52
C LEU A 411 16.18 9.50 -1.87
N MET A 412 17.48 9.64 -2.12
CA MET A 412 18.29 10.72 -1.56
C MET A 412 19.17 11.36 -2.63
N ALA A 413 19.64 12.56 -2.36
CA ALA A 413 20.58 13.28 -3.19
C ALA A 413 22.03 13.00 -2.75
N HIS A 414 22.90 12.80 -3.73
CA HIS A 414 24.34 12.58 -3.55
C HIS A 414 25.13 13.50 -4.48
N PHE A 415 26.38 13.76 -4.10
CA PHE A 415 27.35 14.48 -4.92
C PHE A 415 28.12 13.50 -5.79
N VAL A 416 28.20 13.78 -7.08
CA VAL A 416 28.86 12.92 -8.04
C VAL A 416 30.37 12.95 -7.82
N LYS A 417 30.99 11.77 -7.87
CA LYS A 417 32.42 11.58 -8.05
C LYS A 417 32.63 10.68 -9.26
N VAL A 418 33.21 11.21 -10.34
CA VAL A 418 33.43 10.41 -11.56
C VAL A 418 34.62 9.49 -11.36
N LEU A 419 34.39 8.19 -11.50
CA LEU A 419 35.37 7.13 -11.24
C LEU A 419 35.46 6.16 -12.42
N PRO A 420 36.62 5.50 -12.62
CA PRO A 420 36.75 4.44 -13.61
C PRO A 420 35.95 3.19 -13.21
N GLY A 421 35.59 2.37 -14.21
CA GLY A 421 34.77 1.18 -14.03
C GLY A 421 33.34 1.38 -14.53
N ARG A 422 32.45 0.44 -14.20
CA ARG A 422 31.06 0.40 -14.71
C ARG A 422 29.98 0.38 -13.62
N THR A 423 30.37 0.22 -12.36
CA THR A 423 29.45 0.15 -11.22
C THR A 423 29.28 1.53 -10.58
N PHE A 424 28.09 1.77 -10.01
CA PHE A 424 27.94 2.86 -9.05
C PHE A 424 28.67 2.49 -7.76
N ARG A 425 29.42 3.42 -7.18
CA ARG A 425 30.13 3.17 -5.93
C ARG A 425 29.51 3.96 -4.79
N LEU A 426 29.15 3.27 -3.71
CA LEU A 426 28.49 3.87 -2.57
C LEU A 426 29.25 3.54 -1.28
N HIS A 427 29.36 4.51 -0.39
CA HIS A 427 29.93 4.27 0.94
C HIS A 427 29.07 3.26 1.73
N PRO A 428 29.64 2.21 2.35
CA PRO A 428 28.87 1.17 3.04
C PRO A 428 27.92 1.68 4.14
N ALA A 429 28.30 2.71 4.89
CA ALA A 429 27.42 3.33 5.89
C ALA A 429 26.14 3.94 5.29
N ALA A 430 26.15 4.29 3.99
CA ALA A 430 25.01 4.86 3.27
C ALA A 430 24.11 3.78 2.62
N ALA A 431 24.45 2.49 2.74
CA ALA A 431 23.69 1.39 2.14
C ALA A 431 22.40 1.04 2.91
N ALA A 432 22.42 1.18 4.24
CA ALA A 432 21.30 0.83 5.12
C ALA A 432 19.98 1.56 4.78
N PRO A 433 19.96 2.89 4.50
CA PRO A 433 18.75 3.58 4.04
C PRO A 433 18.16 3.03 2.74
N TYR A 434 18.98 2.43 1.87
CA TYR A 434 18.51 1.81 0.63
C TYR A 434 18.15 0.33 0.78
N ASN A 435 18.45 -0.25 1.95
CA ASN A 435 18.42 -1.69 2.19
C ASN A 435 19.21 -2.47 1.13
N ALA A 436 20.38 -1.94 0.75
CA ALA A 436 21.27 -2.51 -0.26
C ALA A 436 22.36 -3.39 0.39
N ASP A 437 22.66 -4.53 -0.20
CA ASP A 437 23.58 -5.55 0.35
C ASP A 437 24.74 -5.93 -0.58
N TYR A 438 24.84 -5.29 -1.76
CA TYR A 438 25.93 -5.44 -2.73
C TYR A 438 26.06 -6.85 -3.35
N ASP A 439 24.98 -7.64 -3.42
CA ASP A 439 24.98 -8.99 -3.99
C ASP A 439 24.76 -9.04 -5.52
N GLY A 440 24.77 -7.89 -6.18
CA GLY A 440 24.32 -7.71 -7.57
C GLY A 440 23.19 -6.68 -7.72
N ASP A 441 22.84 -6.01 -6.62
CA ASP A 441 21.90 -4.91 -6.56
C ASP A 441 22.10 -3.83 -7.63
N GLU A 442 21.02 -3.49 -8.33
CA GLU A 442 20.96 -2.39 -9.28
C GLU A 442 20.19 -1.20 -8.70
N MET A 443 20.77 0.00 -8.82
CA MET A 443 20.15 1.24 -8.37
C MET A 443 20.05 2.25 -9.52
N ASN A 444 19.10 3.18 -9.41
CA ASN A 444 18.90 4.21 -10.44
C ASN A 444 19.43 5.56 -9.97
N LEU A 445 19.99 6.29 -10.94
CA LEU A 445 20.46 7.65 -10.81
C LEU A 445 19.56 8.55 -11.68
N HIS A 446 19.16 9.71 -11.16
CA HIS A 446 18.42 10.74 -11.88
C HIS A 446 19.12 12.09 -11.73
N SER A 447 19.34 12.81 -12.84
CA SER A 447 19.97 14.13 -12.84
C SER A 447 18.92 15.25 -12.91
N PRO A 448 18.75 16.08 -11.85
CA PRO A 448 17.88 17.25 -11.89
C PRO A 448 18.35 18.27 -12.96
N GLN A 449 17.41 18.74 -13.80
CA GLN A 449 17.73 19.60 -14.95
C GLN A 449 17.46 21.10 -14.71
N ASN A 450 16.76 21.45 -13.63
CA ASN A 450 16.41 22.82 -13.30
C ASN A 450 17.10 23.22 -11.98
N GLU A 451 17.53 24.48 -11.88
CA GLU A 451 18.16 25.04 -10.66
C GLU A 451 17.27 24.93 -9.41
N GLU A 452 15.95 25.11 -9.57
CA GLU A 452 14.99 24.93 -8.47
C GLU A 452 15.00 23.48 -7.95
N ALA A 453 14.94 22.50 -8.85
CA ALA A 453 14.97 21.09 -8.49
C ALA A 453 16.34 20.66 -7.89
N LEU A 454 17.43 21.24 -8.39
CA LEU A 454 18.77 21.03 -7.85
C LEU A 454 18.87 21.59 -6.41
N SER A 455 18.29 22.76 -6.17
CA SER A 455 18.24 23.39 -4.85
C SER A 455 17.40 22.58 -3.86
N GLU A 456 16.22 22.10 -4.30
CA GLU A 456 15.39 21.20 -3.49
C GLU A 456 16.13 19.90 -3.14
N ALA A 457 16.78 19.27 -4.13
CA ALA A 457 17.56 18.06 -3.91
C ALA A 457 18.70 18.30 -2.90
N LYS A 458 19.44 19.41 -3.06
CA LYS A 458 20.57 19.77 -2.19
C LYS A 458 20.15 20.00 -0.74
N VAL A 459 19.04 20.69 -0.52
CA VAL A 459 18.63 21.12 0.83
C VAL A 459 17.81 20.03 1.53
N LEU A 460 16.84 19.45 0.83
CA LEU A 460 15.85 18.55 1.45
C LEU A 460 16.24 17.08 1.36
N LEU A 461 16.88 16.67 0.26
CA LEU A 461 17.11 15.24 -0.04
C LEU A 461 18.56 14.80 0.20
N ASN A 462 19.49 15.71 0.52
CA ASN A 462 20.86 15.34 0.86
C ASN A 462 20.88 14.33 2.02
N ILE A 463 21.64 13.26 1.87
CA ILE A 463 21.81 12.22 2.88
C ILE A 463 22.27 12.79 4.23
N ASP A 464 23.09 13.85 4.23
CA ASP A 464 23.58 14.49 5.46
C ASP A 464 22.43 14.98 6.36
N ASN A 465 21.32 15.41 5.75
CA ASN A 465 20.12 15.87 6.45
C ASN A 465 19.13 14.73 6.77
N ASN A 466 19.35 13.53 6.20
CA ASN A 466 18.42 12.40 6.26
C ASN A 466 19.03 11.17 6.96
N ILE A 467 19.99 11.36 7.88
CA ILE A 467 20.63 10.25 8.62
C ILE A 467 19.76 9.64 9.73
N ILE A 468 18.62 10.26 10.07
CA ILE A 468 17.66 9.76 11.08
C ILE A 468 16.35 9.38 10.42
N SER A 469 15.77 8.27 10.88
CA SER A 469 14.50 7.75 10.40
C SER A 469 13.33 8.64 10.83
N SER A 470 12.45 8.88 9.87
CA SER A 470 11.16 9.54 10.11
C SER A 470 10.11 8.62 10.73
N LYS A 471 10.41 7.31 10.87
CA LYS A 471 9.49 6.29 11.43
C LYS A 471 9.47 6.28 12.95
N ASN A 472 10.64 6.36 13.57
CA ASN A 472 10.84 6.09 15.00
C ASN A 472 12.10 6.76 15.59
N ASN A 473 12.67 7.77 14.91
CA ASN A 473 13.87 8.48 15.38
C ASN A 473 15.14 7.61 15.53
N ILE A 474 15.21 6.47 14.85
CA ILE A 474 16.37 5.57 14.82
C ILE A 474 17.43 6.07 13.81
N ASN A 475 18.71 5.76 14.04
CA ASN A 475 19.78 6.13 13.10
C ASN A 475 19.73 5.24 11.86
N LEU A 476 19.69 5.82 10.67
CA LEU A 476 19.76 5.08 9.41
C LEU A 476 21.18 4.95 8.88
N VAL A 477 22.02 5.94 9.16
CA VAL A 477 23.43 5.98 8.73
C VAL A 477 24.32 5.87 9.95
N GLY A 478 25.26 4.94 9.91
CA GLY A 478 26.18 4.65 11.01
C GLY A 478 27.28 3.68 10.62
N THR A 479 28.15 3.34 11.56
CA THR A 479 29.15 2.29 11.39
C THR A 479 28.46 0.92 11.34
N ILE A 480 28.89 0.09 10.40
CA ILE A 480 28.35 -1.25 10.17
C ILE A 480 29.48 -2.29 10.03
N ALA A 481 29.16 -3.56 10.28
CA ALA A 481 29.99 -4.73 9.99
C ALA A 481 31.47 -4.59 10.43
N ASP A 482 32.38 -4.55 9.46
CA ASP A 482 33.83 -4.54 9.67
C ASP A 482 34.30 -3.32 10.46
N ALA A 483 33.75 -2.13 10.18
CA ALA A 483 34.11 -0.92 10.90
C ALA A 483 33.81 -1.05 12.40
N VAL A 484 32.66 -1.60 12.76
CA VAL A 484 32.26 -1.81 14.17
C VAL A 484 33.19 -2.81 14.86
N THR A 485 33.50 -3.92 14.18
CA THR A 485 34.44 -4.94 14.70
C THR A 485 35.83 -4.35 14.90
N GLY A 486 36.31 -3.55 13.94
CA GLY A 486 37.60 -2.88 13.99
C GLY A 486 37.74 -1.93 15.17
N VAL A 487 36.75 -1.04 15.38
CA VAL A 487 36.80 -0.10 16.52
C VAL A 487 36.68 -0.84 17.86
N TYR A 488 35.86 -1.88 17.94
CA TYR A 488 35.76 -2.71 19.16
C TYR A 488 37.09 -3.38 19.52
N LEU A 489 37.80 -3.92 18.53
CA LEU A 489 39.12 -4.53 18.73
C LEU A 489 40.17 -3.48 19.09
N LEU A 490 40.14 -2.31 18.45
CA LEU A 490 41.01 -1.19 18.77
C LEU A 490 40.85 -0.78 20.24
N GLY A 491 39.61 -0.64 20.71
CA GLY A 491 39.29 -0.22 22.09
C GLY A 491 39.80 -1.15 23.20
N LYS A 492 40.29 -2.36 22.87
CA LYS A 492 40.83 -3.32 23.84
C LYS A 492 42.36 -3.41 23.84
N GLU A 493 43.01 -2.73 22.90
CA GLU A 493 44.46 -2.83 22.70
C GLU A 493 45.17 -1.52 22.99
N LYS A 494 46.44 -1.65 23.37
CA LYS A 494 47.38 -0.53 23.46
C LYS A 494 48.18 -0.45 22.17
N VAL A 495 48.31 0.76 21.63
CA VAL A 495 48.97 1.01 20.36
C VAL A 495 50.19 1.90 20.59
N SER A 496 51.27 1.64 19.84
CA SER A 496 52.48 2.46 19.88
C SER A 496 52.20 3.88 19.38
N ASN A 497 53.00 4.87 19.80
CA ASN A 497 52.86 6.25 19.33
C ASN A 497 52.89 6.37 17.79
N SER A 498 53.82 5.66 17.13
CA SER A 498 53.97 5.70 15.67
C SER A 498 52.75 5.12 14.98
N ASP A 499 52.25 3.98 15.45
CA ASP A 499 51.10 3.32 14.84
C ASP A 499 49.81 4.11 15.07
N ALA A 500 49.65 4.70 16.26
CA ALA A 500 48.52 5.55 16.59
C ALA A 500 48.46 6.79 15.70
N ASN A 501 49.58 7.50 15.53
CA ASN A 501 49.64 8.67 14.65
C ASN A 501 49.45 8.28 13.18
N GLN A 502 49.97 7.13 12.75
CA GLN A 502 49.76 6.63 11.39
C GLN A 502 48.29 6.25 11.14
N LEU A 503 47.62 5.63 12.12
CA LEU A 503 46.19 5.30 12.04
C LEU A 503 45.32 6.56 11.97
N LEU A 504 45.58 7.55 12.83
CA LEU A 504 44.86 8.83 12.81
C LEU A 504 45.04 9.55 11.47
N PHE A 505 46.28 9.64 10.98
CA PHE A 505 46.58 10.28 9.70
C PHE A 505 45.90 9.55 8.52
N SER A 506 45.97 8.22 8.49
CA SER A 506 45.33 7.41 7.43
C SER A 506 43.80 7.50 7.47
N SER A 507 43.23 7.74 8.65
CA SER A 507 41.79 7.93 8.87
C SER A 507 41.33 9.38 8.65
N HIS A 508 42.20 10.24 8.10
CA HIS A 508 41.95 11.67 7.86
C HIS A 508 41.69 12.50 9.12
N ILE A 509 42.15 12.02 10.29
CA ILE A 509 42.06 12.73 11.56
C ILE A 509 43.36 13.49 11.79
N ILE A 510 43.32 14.81 11.58
CA ILE A 510 44.50 15.69 11.74
C ILE A 510 44.69 16.02 13.23
N ASN A 511 45.28 15.09 13.98
CA ASN A 511 45.75 15.32 15.34
C ASN A 511 47.03 14.50 15.63
N SER A 512 47.86 14.97 16.57
CA SER A 512 49.07 14.25 16.99
C SER A 512 49.07 14.00 18.49
N ILE A 513 49.31 12.74 18.87
CA ILE A 513 49.40 12.33 20.27
C ILE A 513 50.88 12.12 20.62
N LYS A 514 51.33 12.65 21.77
CA LYS A 514 52.74 12.61 22.21
C LYS A 514 53.06 11.53 23.26
N LYS A 515 52.09 10.67 23.64
CA LYS A 515 52.27 9.57 24.62
C LYS A 515 52.95 8.36 23.96
N LYS A 516 53.86 7.68 24.67
CA LYS A 516 54.62 6.52 24.14
C LYS A 516 53.75 5.31 23.78
N GLU A 517 52.81 4.96 24.66
CA GLU A 517 51.75 3.97 24.44
C GLU A 517 50.41 4.63 24.72
N ILE A 518 49.43 4.37 23.85
CA ILE A 518 48.12 5.00 23.89
C ILE A 518 47.08 3.90 23.92
N ASP A 519 46.08 4.04 24.79
CA ASP A 519 44.94 3.13 24.84
C ASP A 519 44.02 3.38 23.64
N GLY A 520 43.48 2.32 23.04
CA GLY A 520 42.63 2.45 21.84
C GLY A 520 41.40 3.33 22.06
N GLY A 521 40.88 3.40 23.29
CA GLY A 521 39.83 4.34 23.66
C GLY A 521 40.23 5.81 23.53
N GLU A 522 41.49 6.16 23.82
CA GLU A 522 42.02 7.52 23.64
C GLU A 522 42.23 7.87 22.15
N ILE A 523 42.53 6.87 21.32
CA ILE A 523 42.61 7.02 19.85
C ILE A 523 41.21 7.27 19.29
N PHE A 524 40.23 6.48 19.71
CA PHE A 524 38.83 6.66 19.30
C PHE A 524 38.26 8.01 19.77
N ALA A 525 38.68 8.52 20.93
CA ALA A 525 38.28 9.84 21.40
C ALA A 525 38.66 10.98 20.42
N GLN A 526 39.66 10.78 19.56
CA GLN A 526 40.04 11.77 18.54
C GLN A 526 39.04 11.92 17.40
N VAL A 527 38.11 10.96 17.26
CA VAL A 527 36.99 11.04 16.30
C VAL A 527 35.98 12.11 16.72
N LEU A 528 35.89 12.40 18.02
CA LEU A 528 34.93 13.34 18.58
C LEU A 528 35.31 14.80 18.31
N PRO A 529 34.33 15.71 18.21
CA PRO A 529 34.60 17.12 17.97
C PRO A 529 35.42 17.73 19.13
N LYS A 530 36.35 18.63 18.76
CA LYS A 530 37.25 19.31 19.71
C LYS A 530 36.43 20.13 20.71
N GLY A 531 36.65 19.90 22.02
CA GLY A 531 35.92 20.58 23.10
C GLY A 531 34.62 19.90 23.54
N SER A 532 34.33 18.69 23.06
CA SER A 532 33.19 17.90 23.54
C SER A 532 33.39 17.39 24.98
N SER A 533 32.34 17.46 25.79
CA SER A 533 32.26 16.85 27.13
C SER A 533 31.79 15.39 27.11
N ILE A 534 31.76 14.77 25.92
CA ILE A 534 31.23 13.43 25.69
C ILE A 534 32.25 12.40 26.15
N LYS A 535 31.86 11.51 27.07
CA LYS A 535 32.71 10.43 27.55
C LYS A 535 32.64 9.24 26.60
N VAL A 536 33.80 8.75 26.17
CA VAL A 536 33.89 7.49 25.42
C VAL A 536 33.50 6.33 26.35
N PRO A 537 32.59 5.44 25.95
CA PRO A 537 32.22 4.28 26.75
C PRO A 537 33.44 3.35 26.94
N SER A 538 33.50 2.70 28.10
CA SER A 538 34.59 1.76 28.43
C SER A 538 34.68 0.56 27.48
N LEU A 539 33.57 0.22 26.82
CA LEU A 539 33.51 -0.78 25.77
C LEU A 539 32.91 -0.13 24.52
N ILE A 540 33.71 -0.09 23.44
CA ILE A 540 33.30 0.50 22.17
C ILE A 540 32.50 -0.54 21.37
N ILE A 541 31.19 -0.54 21.52
CA ILE A 541 30.24 -1.38 20.79
C ILE A 541 29.37 -0.53 19.86
N GLY A 542 28.73 -1.15 18.87
CA GLY A 542 27.89 -0.46 17.88
C GLY A 542 26.81 0.42 18.53
N SER A 543 25.94 -0.17 19.36
CA SER A 543 24.83 0.53 20.03
C SER A 543 25.25 1.75 20.86
N LYS A 544 26.37 1.66 21.58
CA LYS A 544 26.88 2.75 22.42
C LYS A 544 27.69 3.80 21.67
N THR A 545 27.98 3.58 20.40
CA THR A 545 28.82 4.48 19.60
C THR A 545 28.09 5.01 18.37
N PHE A 546 28.65 4.79 17.17
CA PHE A 546 28.14 5.30 15.91
C PHE A 546 27.36 4.24 15.13
N GLY A 547 26.91 3.15 15.76
CA GLY A 547 26.21 2.06 15.10
C GLY A 547 24.97 2.53 14.35
N ALA A 548 24.70 1.89 13.20
CA ALA A 548 23.39 1.98 12.57
C ALA A 548 22.32 1.46 13.54
N GLU A 549 21.14 2.06 13.48
CA GLU A 549 20.03 1.87 14.41
C GLU A 549 20.22 2.54 15.79
N ASP A 550 20.76 1.81 16.76
CA ASP A 550 20.73 2.19 18.18
C ASP A 550 21.86 3.12 18.64
N GLY A 551 22.74 3.58 17.74
CA GLY A 551 23.92 4.40 18.06
C GLY A 551 23.63 5.67 18.89
N GLU A 552 23.85 5.62 20.21
CA GLU A 552 23.54 6.74 21.11
C GLU A 552 24.36 8.00 20.82
N MET A 553 25.63 7.85 20.43
CA MET A 553 26.53 9.00 20.21
C MET A 553 26.13 9.85 19.02
N VAL A 554 25.52 9.26 17.98
CA VAL A 554 25.02 9.98 16.81
C VAL A 554 24.01 11.05 17.23
N LYS A 555 23.07 10.69 18.12
CA LYS A 555 22.01 11.58 18.61
C LYS A 555 22.55 12.67 19.52
N ILE A 556 23.50 12.33 20.39
CA ILE A 556 24.13 13.29 21.32
C ILE A 556 24.93 14.34 20.55
N ILE A 557 25.78 13.92 19.60
CA ILE A 557 26.62 14.82 18.82
C ILE A 557 25.75 15.71 17.93
N ASP A 558 24.69 15.18 17.33
CA ASP A 558 23.81 15.99 16.50
C ASP A 558 23.10 17.09 17.28
N ARG A 559 22.64 16.76 18.49
CA ARG A 559 21.99 17.73 19.37
C ARG A 559 22.91 18.87 19.81
N GLU A 560 24.21 18.60 19.96
CA GLU A 560 25.19 19.57 20.51
C GLU A 560 25.98 20.32 19.43
N PHE A 561 26.36 19.63 18.34
CA PHE A 561 27.26 20.14 17.30
C PHE A 561 26.64 20.18 15.89
N GLY A 562 25.47 19.56 15.70
CA GLY A 562 24.72 19.55 14.44
C GLY A 562 25.07 18.42 13.45
N ARG A 563 24.28 18.34 12.38
CA ARG A 563 24.29 17.23 11.40
C ARG A 563 25.60 17.06 10.66
N ALA A 564 26.16 18.15 10.13
CA ALA A 564 27.39 18.09 9.34
C ALA A 564 28.58 17.51 10.13
N VAL A 565 28.77 17.98 11.37
CA VAL A 565 29.81 17.46 12.27
C VAL A 565 29.56 16.00 12.62
N THR A 566 28.30 15.62 12.81
CA THR A 566 27.92 14.22 13.10
C THR A 566 28.30 13.29 11.96
N VAL A 567 28.02 13.66 10.71
CA VAL A 567 28.37 12.86 9.52
C VAL A 567 29.88 12.73 9.38
N ASP A 568 30.63 13.81 9.61
CA ASP A 568 32.10 13.78 9.59
C ASP A 568 32.65 12.83 10.67
N CYS A 569 32.09 12.85 11.88
CA CYS A 569 32.45 11.90 12.94
C CYS A 569 32.16 10.45 12.54
N ILE A 570 31.01 10.17 11.89
CA ILE A 570 30.68 8.81 11.42
C ILE A 570 31.68 8.36 10.35
N ASN A 571 32.01 9.20 9.36
CA ASN A 571 33.02 8.92 8.34
C ASN A 571 34.38 8.60 8.97
N ASN A 572 34.82 9.42 9.92
CA ASN A 572 36.09 9.24 10.62
C ASN A 572 36.11 7.95 11.46
N ALA A 573 35.02 7.65 12.18
CA ALA A 573 34.86 6.40 12.94
C ALA A 573 34.93 5.18 12.01
N PHE A 574 34.24 5.25 10.87
CA PHE A 574 34.19 4.18 9.88
C PHE A 574 35.58 3.88 9.31
N ASN A 575 36.28 4.93 8.85
CA ASN A 575 37.63 4.82 8.32
C ASN A 575 38.62 4.29 9.36
N LEU A 576 38.56 4.77 10.60
CA LEU A 576 39.43 4.30 11.67
C LEU A 576 39.26 2.80 11.93
N GLY A 577 38.01 2.34 12.04
CA GLY A 577 37.69 0.92 12.23
C GLY A 577 38.20 0.05 11.09
N MET A 578 37.90 0.45 9.84
CA MET A 578 38.31 -0.28 8.63
C MET A 578 39.83 -0.36 8.46
N ILE A 579 40.53 0.77 8.59
CA ILE A 579 41.99 0.82 8.41
C ILE A 579 42.69 0.02 9.51
N TYR A 580 42.20 0.10 10.75
CA TYR A 580 42.74 -0.73 11.82
C TYR A 580 42.50 -2.23 11.56
N LEU A 581 41.28 -2.62 11.19
CA LEU A 581 40.94 -4.03 10.93
C LEU A 581 41.74 -4.62 9.76
N SER A 582 41.89 -3.87 8.67
CA SER A 582 42.67 -4.29 7.49
C SER A 582 44.16 -4.48 7.80
N ARG A 583 44.74 -3.66 8.69
CA ARG A 583 46.14 -3.85 9.14
C ARG A 583 46.31 -5.04 10.07
N LYS A 584 45.35 -5.23 10.98
CA LYS A 584 45.38 -6.33 11.94
C LYS A 584 45.13 -7.69 11.28
N GLY A 585 44.26 -7.71 10.28
CA GLY A 585 43.69 -8.93 9.72
C GLY A 585 42.64 -9.52 10.65
N TYR A 586 41.52 -9.94 10.07
CA TYR A 586 40.45 -10.62 10.80
C TYR A 586 39.87 -11.70 9.91
N THR A 587 39.72 -12.91 10.45
CA THR A 587 39.27 -14.08 9.70
C THR A 587 38.40 -14.97 10.57
N LEU A 588 37.46 -15.66 9.93
CA LEU A 588 36.63 -16.68 10.52
C LEU A 588 36.91 -18.00 9.81
N SER A 589 37.18 -19.04 10.60
CA SER A 589 37.37 -20.40 10.13
C SER A 589 36.29 -21.31 10.67
N LEU A 590 36.14 -22.50 10.07
CA LEU A 590 35.23 -23.52 10.58
C LEU A 590 35.55 -23.90 12.04
N ARG A 591 36.82 -23.82 12.47
CA ARG A 591 37.23 -24.12 13.85
C ARG A 591 36.68 -23.12 14.87
N ASP A 592 36.47 -21.87 14.46
CA ASP A 592 35.89 -20.85 15.33
C ASP A 592 34.42 -21.12 15.66
N LEU A 593 33.76 -21.97 14.86
CA LEU A 593 32.38 -22.44 15.07
C LEU A 593 32.32 -23.78 15.82
N ASP A 594 33.46 -24.45 16.01
CA ASP A 594 33.47 -25.76 16.67
C ASP A 594 33.30 -25.58 18.17
N VAL A 595 32.28 -26.24 18.70
CA VAL A 595 31.95 -26.19 20.12
C VAL A 595 32.72 -27.31 20.84
N PRO A 596 33.33 -27.06 22.01
CA PRO A 596 34.02 -28.08 22.80
C PRO A 596 33.19 -29.37 22.99
N GLU A 597 33.83 -30.54 22.97
CA GLU A 597 33.12 -31.83 23.05
C GLU A 597 32.28 -31.97 24.34
N ARG A 598 32.78 -31.43 25.45
CA ARG A 598 32.03 -31.34 26.73
C ARG A 598 30.67 -30.67 26.57
N LEU A 599 30.58 -29.62 25.75
CA LEU A 599 29.33 -28.89 25.50
C LEU A 599 28.40 -29.71 24.59
N LYS A 600 28.95 -30.45 23.63
CA LYS A 600 28.17 -31.39 22.81
C LYS A 600 27.58 -32.52 23.66
N GLU A 601 28.31 -33.00 24.67
CA GLU A 601 27.82 -33.99 25.65
C GLU A 601 26.67 -33.43 26.49
N ILE A 602 26.84 -32.24 27.08
CA ILE A 602 25.77 -31.57 27.85
C ILE A 602 24.54 -31.33 26.98
N SER A 603 24.72 -30.89 25.72
CA SER A 603 23.61 -30.74 24.78
C SER A 603 22.89 -32.06 24.51
N ARG A 604 23.63 -33.18 24.37
CA ARG A 604 23.03 -34.51 24.20
C ARG A 604 22.24 -34.93 25.43
N GLU A 605 22.71 -34.64 26.64
CA GLU A 605 21.99 -34.91 27.89
C GLU A 605 20.68 -34.11 27.99
N ILE A 606 20.70 -32.82 27.64
CA ILE A 606 19.51 -31.96 27.64
C ILE A 606 18.47 -32.49 26.64
N ILE A 607 18.91 -32.86 25.42
CA ILE A 607 18.02 -33.43 24.40
C ILE A 607 17.38 -34.74 24.90
N GLN A 608 18.17 -35.65 25.48
CA GLN A 608 17.65 -36.91 26.02
C GLN A 608 16.65 -36.69 27.16
N LYS A 609 16.90 -35.69 28.03
CA LYS A 609 15.97 -35.31 29.09
C LYS A 609 14.64 -34.80 28.53
N ALA A 610 14.69 -34.01 27.45
CA ALA A 610 13.49 -33.51 26.79
C ALA A 610 12.72 -34.61 26.04
N GLU A 611 13.42 -35.57 25.42
CA GLU A 611 12.79 -36.75 24.80
C GLU A 611 12.07 -37.61 25.86
N LYS A 612 12.69 -37.86 27.02
CA LYS A 612 12.05 -38.58 28.15
C LYS A 612 10.78 -37.89 28.64
N LYS A 613 10.85 -36.57 28.87
CA LYS A 613 9.66 -35.77 29.26
C LYS A 613 8.57 -35.81 28.19
N THR A 614 8.96 -35.82 26.91
CA THR A 614 8.00 -35.92 25.80
C THR A 614 7.32 -37.29 25.79
N ASP A 615 8.07 -38.37 26.02
CA ASP A 615 7.53 -39.72 26.12
C ASP A 615 6.59 -39.88 27.33
N GLU A 616 6.86 -39.20 28.46
CA GLU A 616 5.94 -39.14 29.61
C GLU A 616 4.60 -38.50 29.22
N VAL A 617 4.62 -37.34 28.55
CA VAL A 617 3.40 -36.67 28.06
C VAL A 617 2.64 -37.53 27.05
N ILE A 618 3.34 -38.29 26.20
CA ILE A 618 2.70 -39.23 25.26
C ILE A 618 2.02 -40.38 26.02
N LYS A 619 2.67 -40.96 27.05
CA LYS A 619 2.08 -42.02 27.88
C LYS A 619 0.87 -41.52 28.68
N GLU A 620 0.92 -40.29 29.21
CA GLU A 620 -0.23 -39.67 29.88
C GLU A 620 -1.42 -39.52 28.93
N PHE A 621 -1.15 -39.14 27.67
CA PHE A 621 -2.17 -39.04 26.64
C PHE A 621 -2.76 -40.40 26.24
N GLU A 622 -1.92 -41.42 26.04
CA GLU A 622 -2.36 -42.78 25.69
C GLU A 622 -3.14 -43.46 26.83
N SER A 623 -2.77 -43.18 28.10
CA SER A 623 -3.50 -43.67 29.28
C SER A 623 -4.75 -42.85 29.63
N GLY A 624 -5.01 -41.74 28.91
CA GLY A 624 -6.14 -40.85 29.16
C GLY A 624 -6.05 -40.06 30.48
N SER A 625 -4.88 -40.06 31.13
CA SER A 625 -4.63 -39.33 32.39
C SER A 625 -4.24 -37.86 32.17
N LEU A 626 -3.99 -37.45 30.92
CA LEU A 626 -3.63 -36.08 30.58
C LEU A 626 -4.78 -35.10 30.82
N GLU A 627 -4.62 -34.24 31.83
CA GLU A 627 -5.54 -33.13 32.06
C GLU A 627 -5.48 -32.13 30.89
N ALA A 628 -6.64 -31.90 30.27
CA ALA A 628 -6.78 -30.93 29.19
C ALA A 628 -6.60 -29.51 29.73
N MET A 629 -5.79 -28.70 29.03
CA MET A 629 -5.67 -27.29 29.35
C MET A 629 -7.03 -26.59 29.15
N PRO A 630 -7.36 -25.57 29.96
CA PRO A 630 -8.61 -24.84 29.81
C PRO A 630 -8.82 -24.36 28.37
N GLY A 631 -9.94 -24.77 27.74
CA GLY A 631 -10.31 -24.38 26.38
C GLY A 631 -9.67 -25.19 25.24
N LYS A 632 -8.80 -26.17 25.53
CA LYS A 632 -8.15 -27.04 24.54
C LYS A 632 -8.63 -28.47 24.65
N THR A 633 -8.58 -29.20 23.53
CA THR A 633 -8.77 -30.65 23.53
C THR A 633 -7.56 -31.35 24.17
N ALA A 634 -7.72 -32.63 24.56
CA ALA A 634 -6.61 -33.43 25.07
C ALA A 634 -5.45 -33.55 24.04
N ASP A 635 -5.77 -33.64 22.75
CA ASP A 635 -4.78 -33.73 21.65
C ASP A 635 -4.00 -32.41 21.47
N GLU A 636 -4.72 -31.28 21.46
CA GLU A 636 -4.09 -29.94 21.41
C GLU A 636 -3.26 -29.64 22.66
N THR A 637 -3.71 -30.12 23.83
CA THR A 637 -2.98 -30.00 25.09
C THR A 637 -1.67 -30.78 25.04
N ARG A 638 -1.72 -32.04 24.56
CA ARG A 638 -0.53 -32.85 24.33
C ARG A 638 0.44 -32.12 23.41
N GLU A 639 -0.04 -31.65 22.26
CA GLU A 639 0.81 -30.99 21.27
C GLU A 639 1.45 -29.70 21.81
N THR A 640 0.67 -28.90 22.56
CA THR A 640 1.17 -27.68 23.20
C THR A 640 2.27 -27.99 24.22
N LYS A 641 2.05 -28.96 25.12
CA LYS A 641 3.05 -29.37 26.12
C LYS A 641 4.34 -29.87 25.46
N ILE A 642 4.23 -30.72 24.44
CA ILE A 642 5.41 -31.25 23.73
C ILE A 642 6.18 -30.11 23.04
N LEU A 643 5.49 -29.22 22.33
CA LEU A 643 6.14 -28.09 21.67
C LEU A 643 6.83 -27.15 22.68
N GLN A 644 6.25 -26.94 23.86
CA GLN A 644 6.90 -26.16 24.94
C GLN A 644 8.19 -26.82 25.43
N ILE A 645 8.17 -28.15 25.68
CA ILE A 645 9.35 -28.91 26.10
C ILE A 645 10.46 -28.80 25.04
N LEU A 646 10.13 -29.05 23.77
CA LEU A 646 11.13 -29.09 22.69
C LEU A 646 11.70 -27.71 22.33
N ASN A 647 10.90 -26.64 22.47
CA ASN A 647 11.43 -25.27 22.33
C ASN A 647 12.33 -24.88 23.50
N GLY A 648 12.04 -25.38 24.71
CA GLY A 648 12.88 -25.18 25.90
C GLY A 648 14.31 -25.69 25.72
N VAL A 649 14.49 -26.80 25.01
CA VAL A 649 15.83 -27.38 24.70
C VAL A 649 16.74 -26.35 24.07
N ARG A 650 16.25 -25.61 23.07
CA ARG A 650 17.07 -24.63 22.34
C ARG A 650 17.53 -23.48 23.25
N THR A 651 16.66 -23.04 24.16
CA THR A 651 16.99 -21.99 25.14
C THR A 651 17.99 -22.49 26.17
N GLU A 652 17.75 -23.67 26.76
CA GLU A 652 18.66 -24.27 27.76
C GLU A 652 20.05 -24.51 27.17
N VAL A 653 20.14 -25.09 25.95
CA VAL A 653 21.43 -25.29 25.27
C VAL A 653 22.09 -23.95 24.93
N GLY A 654 21.32 -22.95 24.48
CA GLY A 654 21.86 -21.62 24.15
C GLY A 654 22.46 -20.89 25.35
N GLU A 655 21.86 -21.01 26.54
CA GLU A 655 22.41 -20.47 27.78
C GLU A 655 23.72 -21.16 28.17
N VAL A 656 23.74 -22.50 28.10
CA VAL A 656 24.95 -23.30 28.39
C VAL A 656 26.09 -22.96 27.42
N VAL A 657 25.78 -22.79 26.13
CA VAL A 657 26.76 -22.35 25.12
C VAL A 657 27.28 -20.95 25.47
N LYS A 658 26.40 -20.01 25.81
CA LYS A 658 26.81 -18.63 26.16
C LYS A 658 27.79 -18.57 27.34
N GLU A 659 27.62 -19.41 28.35
CA GLU A 659 28.48 -19.44 29.54
C GLU A 659 29.83 -20.11 29.30
N ASN A 660 29.87 -21.14 28.46
CA ASN A 660 31.04 -22.02 28.32
C ASN A 660 31.82 -21.81 27.00
N PHE A 661 31.33 -20.99 26.08
CA PHE A 661 32.02 -20.74 24.81
C PHE A 661 33.22 -19.79 25.01
N PRO A 662 34.37 -20.04 24.35
CA PRO A 662 35.59 -19.24 24.54
C PRO A 662 35.38 -17.74 24.30
N ALA A 663 35.54 -16.94 25.37
CA ALA A 663 35.29 -15.50 25.33
C ALA A 663 36.19 -14.70 24.37
N ASP A 664 37.31 -15.29 23.95
CA ASP A 664 38.32 -14.71 23.06
C ASP A 664 38.22 -15.18 21.59
N GLY A 665 37.28 -16.09 21.29
CA GLY A 665 37.05 -16.54 19.91
C GLY A 665 36.63 -15.39 18.99
N ASN A 666 37.03 -15.46 17.72
CA ASN A 666 36.73 -14.40 16.75
C ASN A 666 35.22 -14.17 16.62
N ILE A 667 34.42 -15.23 16.51
CA ILE A 667 32.96 -15.13 16.43
C ILE A 667 32.34 -14.39 17.63
N ILE A 668 32.85 -14.65 18.83
CA ILE A 668 32.37 -13.93 20.02
C ILE A 668 32.75 -12.45 19.96
N LYS A 669 33.93 -12.11 19.43
CA LYS A 669 34.32 -10.70 19.22
C LYS A 669 33.34 -10.00 18.28
N MET A 670 32.94 -10.66 17.19
CA MET A 670 31.95 -10.15 16.22
C MET A 670 30.55 -9.98 16.83
N ILE A 671 30.07 -10.97 17.59
CA ILE A 671 28.77 -10.92 18.27
C ILE A 671 28.77 -9.85 19.38
N LYS A 672 29.84 -9.78 20.19
CA LYS A 672 29.98 -8.78 21.26
C LYS A 672 30.20 -7.36 20.74
N SER A 673 30.78 -7.20 19.56
CA SER A 673 30.86 -5.90 18.89
C SER A 673 29.52 -5.47 18.28
N GLU A 674 28.53 -6.37 18.21
CA GLU A 674 27.22 -6.15 17.57
C GLU A 674 27.33 -5.89 16.06
N SER A 675 28.38 -6.44 15.42
CA SER A 675 28.60 -6.24 13.99
C SER A 675 27.84 -7.25 13.14
N ALA A 676 27.83 -8.53 13.53
CA ALA A 676 27.08 -9.58 12.86
C ALA A 676 26.88 -10.83 13.74
N GLY A 677 25.77 -11.52 13.53
CA GLY A 677 25.45 -12.79 14.16
C GLY A 677 24.92 -12.67 15.60
N ASN A 678 24.28 -13.75 16.06
CA ASN A 678 23.79 -13.86 17.44
C ASN A 678 24.22 -15.21 18.04
N MET A 679 24.04 -15.37 19.36
CA MET A 679 24.41 -16.62 20.04
C MET A 679 23.54 -17.82 19.62
N LEU A 680 22.32 -17.56 19.13
CA LEU A 680 21.43 -18.59 18.61
C LEU A 680 22.02 -19.26 17.37
N ASN A 681 22.65 -18.50 16.47
CA ASN A 681 23.30 -19.02 15.27
C ASN A 681 24.44 -19.98 15.65
N VAL A 682 25.26 -19.62 16.65
CA VAL A 682 26.33 -20.49 17.16
C VAL A 682 25.74 -21.78 17.76
N THR A 683 24.64 -21.66 18.51
CA THR A 683 23.94 -22.80 19.11
C THR A 683 23.42 -23.78 18.04
N GLN A 684 22.85 -23.26 16.94
CA GLN A 684 22.35 -24.07 15.84
C GLN A 684 23.47 -24.72 15.01
N MET A 685 24.56 -23.99 14.79
CA MET A 685 25.71 -24.49 14.05
C MET A 685 26.46 -25.57 14.81
N GLY A 686 26.68 -25.38 16.11
CA GLY A 686 27.54 -26.25 16.93
C GLY A 686 26.83 -27.35 17.70
N CYS A 687 25.61 -27.12 18.21
CA CYS A 687 24.93 -28.04 19.15
C CYS A 687 23.69 -28.72 18.54
N CYS A 688 22.62 -27.96 18.28
CA CYS A 688 21.39 -28.51 17.69
C CYS A 688 20.54 -27.43 17.01
N VAL A 689 19.90 -27.76 15.89
CA VAL A 689 19.01 -26.82 15.18
C VAL A 689 17.69 -26.60 15.95
N GLY A 690 17.13 -27.68 16.52
CA GLY A 690 15.89 -27.66 17.32
C GLY A 690 14.62 -28.03 16.55
N GLN A 691 13.46 -27.77 17.16
CA GLN A 691 12.15 -28.11 16.60
C GLN A 691 11.79 -27.27 15.37
N GLN A 692 11.45 -27.93 14.27
CA GLN A 692 10.85 -27.30 13.09
C GLN A 692 9.32 -27.25 13.22
N SER A 693 8.75 -26.05 13.16
CA SER A 693 7.31 -25.85 13.25
C SER A 693 6.72 -25.38 11.92
N LEU A 694 5.59 -25.95 11.53
CA LEU A 694 4.78 -25.46 10.41
C LEU A 694 3.43 -24.99 10.96
N TRP A 695 3.04 -23.75 10.65
CA TRP A 695 1.77 -23.15 11.09
C TRP A 695 1.49 -23.29 12.60
N ASN A 696 2.52 -23.05 13.42
CA ASN A 696 2.51 -23.17 14.89
C ASN A 696 2.22 -24.58 15.44
N GLN A 697 2.37 -25.62 14.63
CA GLN A 697 2.29 -27.02 15.04
C GLN A 697 3.56 -27.77 14.60
N ARG A 698 3.84 -28.93 15.22
CA ARG A 698 4.84 -29.83 14.66
C ARG A 698 4.33 -30.46 13.37
N ILE A 699 5.24 -30.90 12.52
CA ILE A 699 4.90 -31.43 11.19
C ILE A 699 4.04 -32.69 11.36
N ASN A 700 2.80 -32.65 10.86
CA ASN A 700 1.81 -33.72 11.05
C ASN A 700 1.22 -34.30 9.76
N PHE A 701 1.58 -33.76 8.60
CA PHE A 701 1.04 -34.14 7.31
C PHE A 701 2.09 -34.88 6.46
N GLY A 702 1.61 -35.67 5.50
CA GLY A 702 2.45 -36.53 4.66
C GLY A 702 1.65 -37.74 4.19
N TYR A 703 1.98 -38.92 4.71
CA TYR A 703 1.28 -40.17 4.44
C TYR A 703 0.12 -40.40 5.44
N LYS A 704 -0.72 -41.41 5.17
CA LYS A 704 -1.83 -41.78 6.07
C LYS A 704 -1.31 -42.13 7.46
N ASP A 705 -1.70 -41.32 8.45
CA ASP A 705 -1.33 -41.38 9.87
C ASP A 705 0.18 -41.32 10.16
N ARG A 706 1.01 -40.79 9.26
CA ARG A 706 2.46 -40.64 9.48
C ARG A 706 3.07 -39.56 8.59
N THR A 707 4.15 -38.94 9.03
CA THR A 707 4.84 -37.89 8.26
C THR A 707 5.61 -38.45 7.07
N LEU A 708 6.48 -39.44 7.30
CA LEU A 708 7.28 -40.13 6.26
C LEU A 708 7.03 -41.64 6.28
N SER A 709 7.36 -42.31 5.17
CA SER A 709 7.20 -43.76 5.01
C SER A 709 8.06 -44.59 5.96
N PHE A 710 9.16 -44.02 6.47
CA PHE A 710 10.09 -44.64 7.43
C PHE A 710 9.57 -44.66 8.87
N PHE A 711 8.59 -43.82 9.20
CA PHE A 711 7.99 -43.77 10.53
C PHE A 711 6.78 -44.71 10.65
N LYS A 712 6.52 -45.14 11.89
CA LYS A 712 5.34 -45.93 12.21
C LYS A 712 4.08 -45.07 12.08
N LYS A 713 2.94 -45.70 11.80
CA LYS A 713 1.64 -45.03 11.82
C LYS A 713 1.33 -44.60 13.25
N GLY A 714 0.82 -43.38 13.42
CA GLY A 714 0.50 -42.77 14.71
C GLY A 714 1.72 -42.29 15.50
N ASP A 715 2.92 -42.24 14.93
CA ASP A 715 4.12 -41.83 15.66
C ASP A 715 4.06 -40.35 16.07
N LEU A 716 4.21 -40.09 17.39
CA LEU A 716 4.15 -38.77 18.03
C LEU A 716 5.51 -38.29 18.56
N LYS A 717 6.56 -39.10 18.39
CA LYS A 717 7.91 -38.79 18.88
C LYS A 717 8.47 -37.51 18.24
N PRO A 718 9.42 -36.82 18.90
CA PRO A 718 10.07 -35.63 18.35
C PRO A 718 10.67 -35.85 16.95
N GLU A 719 11.39 -36.96 16.73
CA GLU A 719 12.08 -37.25 15.45
C GLU A 719 11.10 -37.45 14.29
N SER A 720 9.91 -38.02 14.53
CA SER A 720 8.89 -38.22 13.49
C SER A 720 8.13 -36.94 13.13
N ARG A 721 8.26 -35.89 13.96
CA ARG A 721 7.50 -34.64 13.88
C ARG A 721 8.37 -33.40 13.67
N GLY A 722 9.60 -33.57 13.16
CA GLY A 722 10.45 -32.46 12.73
C GLY A 722 11.40 -31.88 13.79
N PHE A 723 11.70 -32.61 14.86
CA PHE A 723 12.77 -32.21 15.78
C PHE A 723 14.15 -32.57 15.20
N ILE A 724 15.02 -31.58 15.00
CA ILE A 724 16.37 -31.76 14.47
C ILE A 724 17.37 -31.74 15.64
N LYS A 725 17.93 -32.91 15.96
CA LYS A 725 18.94 -33.07 17.02
C LYS A 725 20.36 -32.75 16.55
N SER A 726 20.63 -32.99 15.26
CA SER A 726 21.94 -32.73 14.66
C SER A 726 22.20 -31.22 14.54
N SER A 727 23.48 -30.84 14.55
CA SER A 727 23.93 -29.48 14.26
C SER A 727 24.32 -29.35 12.79
N PHE A 728 24.42 -28.11 12.27
CA PHE A 728 24.91 -27.90 10.91
C PHE A 728 26.37 -28.32 10.74
N PHE A 729 27.18 -28.25 11.81
CA PHE A 729 28.57 -28.69 11.80
C PHE A 729 28.69 -30.22 11.67
N GLN A 730 27.85 -30.98 12.37
CA GLN A 730 27.83 -32.44 12.28
C GLN A 730 27.22 -32.93 10.96
N GLY A 731 26.30 -32.16 10.39
CA GLY A 731 25.50 -32.52 9.22
C GLY A 731 24.15 -33.13 9.60
N LEU A 732 23.14 -32.88 8.77
CA LEU A 732 21.75 -33.30 9.02
C LEU A 732 21.49 -34.70 8.46
N LYS A 733 20.70 -35.51 9.17
CA LYS A 733 20.17 -36.76 8.61
C LYS A 733 19.20 -36.48 7.46
N PRO A 734 18.97 -37.44 6.53
CA PRO A 734 18.01 -37.23 5.44
C PRO A 734 16.59 -36.85 5.89
N THR A 735 16.10 -37.43 6.99
CA THR A 735 14.79 -37.10 7.57
C THR A 735 14.76 -35.68 8.15
N GLU A 736 15.80 -35.30 8.89
CA GLU A 736 15.98 -33.96 9.46
C GLU A 736 16.11 -32.89 8.38
N PHE A 737 16.92 -33.16 7.35
CA PHE A 737 17.09 -32.30 6.19
C PHE A 737 15.76 -32.05 5.48
N PHE A 738 14.96 -33.10 5.26
CA PHE A 738 13.66 -32.95 4.62
C PHE A 738 12.69 -32.11 5.45
N PHE A 739 12.64 -32.29 6.77
CA PHE A 739 11.82 -31.46 7.65
C PHE A 739 12.28 -30.00 7.71
N GLY A 740 13.60 -29.76 7.74
CA GLY A 740 14.15 -28.40 7.63
C GLY A 740 13.88 -27.76 6.27
N ALA A 741 13.90 -28.54 5.19
CA ALA A 741 13.55 -28.06 3.85
C ALA A 741 12.06 -27.67 3.73
N ILE A 742 11.16 -28.39 4.41
CA ILE A 742 9.73 -28.05 4.46
C ILE A 742 9.52 -26.67 5.09
N THR A 743 10.09 -26.42 6.27
CA THR A 743 9.95 -25.13 6.97
C THR A 743 10.68 -23.99 6.27
N GLY A 744 11.86 -24.27 5.70
CA GLY A 744 12.56 -23.32 4.83
C GLY A 744 11.73 -22.93 3.60
N ARG A 745 11.04 -23.89 2.98
CA ARG A 745 10.16 -23.63 1.84
C ARG A 745 8.93 -22.80 2.22
N ASP A 746 8.29 -23.09 3.35
CA ASP A 746 7.15 -22.32 3.86
C ASP A 746 7.54 -20.85 4.09
N SER A 747 8.70 -20.60 4.72
CA SER A 747 9.21 -19.25 4.98
C SER A 747 9.47 -18.46 3.69
N MET A 748 10.07 -19.10 2.69
CA MET A 748 10.27 -18.48 1.36
C MET A 748 8.94 -18.21 0.64
N MET A 749 7.98 -19.14 0.70
CA MET A 749 6.67 -18.98 0.07
C MET A 749 5.85 -17.88 0.75
N ASP A 750 5.89 -17.80 2.07
CA ASP A 750 5.19 -16.76 2.84
C ASP A 750 5.71 -15.37 2.48
N THR A 751 7.03 -15.23 2.37
CA THR A 751 7.69 -14.01 1.88
C THR A 751 7.17 -13.61 0.49
N ALA A 752 7.17 -14.55 -0.46
CA ALA A 752 6.73 -14.30 -1.82
C ALA A 752 5.23 -13.96 -1.93
N LEU A 753 4.37 -14.62 -1.14
CA LEU A 753 2.91 -14.45 -1.19
C LEU A 753 2.42 -13.20 -0.44
N ARG A 754 3.13 -12.76 0.61
CA ARG A 754 2.73 -11.59 1.39
C ARG A 754 3.32 -10.28 0.89
N THR A 755 4.45 -10.30 0.17
CA THR A 755 5.06 -9.07 -0.42
C THR A 755 4.09 -8.27 -1.31
N PRO A 756 3.28 -8.89 -2.19
CA PRO A 756 2.26 -8.16 -2.95
C PRO A 756 1.16 -7.54 -2.06
N LYS A 757 0.84 -8.18 -0.93
CA LYS A 757 -0.18 -7.70 0.00
C LYS A 757 0.31 -6.49 0.79
N SER A 758 1.55 -6.51 1.28
CA SER A 758 2.15 -5.35 1.96
C SER A 758 2.30 -4.15 1.02
N GLY A 759 2.78 -4.37 -0.22
CA GLY A 759 2.86 -3.30 -1.23
C GLY A 759 1.51 -2.71 -1.61
N TYR A 760 0.46 -3.54 -1.70
CA TYR A 760 -0.91 -3.05 -1.93
C TYR A 760 -1.47 -2.27 -0.72
N LEU A 761 -1.15 -2.70 0.50
CA LEU A 761 -1.52 -1.98 1.74
C LEU A 761 -0.85 -0.61 1.80
N TYR A 762 0.46 -0.54 1.57
CA TYR A 762 1.22 0.71 1.49
C TYR A 762 0.58 1.68 0.49
N ARG A 763 0.29 1.21 -0.72
CA ARG A 763 -0.37 2.03 -1.76
C ARG A 763 -1.73 2.57 -1.31
N ARG A 764 -2.51 1.77 -0.56
CA ARG A 764 -3.80 2.19 -0.02
C ARG A 764 -3.65 3.29 1.03
N LEU A 765 -2.68 3.14 1.93
CA LEU A 765 -2.36 4.13 2.94
C LEU A 765 -1.93 5.46 2.31
N VAL A 766 -0.98 5.43 1.37
CA VAL A 766 -0.56 6.64 0.63
C VAL A 766 -1.76 7.28 -0.06
N SER A 767 -2.55 6.48 -0.80
CA SER A 767 -3.72 6.98 -1.51
C SER A 767 -4.79 7.56 -0.59
N ALA A 768 -4.85 7.17 0.69
CA ALA A 768 -5.78 7.73 1.66
C ALA A 768 -5.21 9.00 2.33
N LEU A 769 -3.95 8.96 2.75
CA LEU A 769 -3.35 9.95 3.65
C LEU A 769 -2.54 11.05 2.95
N GLN A 770 -2.18 10.91 1.67
CA GLN A 770 -1.30 11.87 0.95
C GLN A 770 -1.77 13.34 0.95
N ASP A 771 -3.06 13.58 1.18
CA ASP A 771 -3.64 14.93 1.19
C ASP A 771 -3.55 15.59 2.57
N LEU A 772 -3.07 14.86 3.58
CA LEU A 772 -2.88 15.35 4.94
C LEU A 772 -1.54 16.07 5.06
N LYS A 773 -1.61 17.38 5.31
CA LYS A 773 -0.45 18.26 5.45
C LYS A 773 -0.60 19.16 6.67
N VAL A 774 0.54 19.64 7.18
CA VAL A 774 0.58 20.63 8.25
C VAL A 774 0.44 22.04 7.65
N GLU A 775 -0.51 22.82 8.12
CA GLU A 775 -0.71 24.21 7.71
C GLU A 775 0.14 25.19 8.54
N TYR A 776 0.24 26.45 8.09
CA TYR A 776 1.01 27.49 8.78
C TYR A 776 0.50 27.84 10.19
N ASP A 777 -0.74 27.50 10.50
CA ASP A 777 -1.31 27.64 11.84
C ASP A 777 -0.98 26.45 12.78
N GLY A 778 -0.23 25.45 12.30
CA GLY A 778 0.14 24.24 13.03
C GLY A 778 -0.91 23.14 13.01
N THR A 779 -2.08 23.38 12.40
CA THR A 779 -3.14 22.37 12.27
C THR A 779 -2.84 21.41 11.12
N LEU A 780 -3.32 20.17 11.23
CA LEU A 780 -3.21 19.18 10.16
C LEU A 780 -4.55 19.06 9.45
N ARG A 781 -4.55 19.35 8.14
CA ARG A 781 -5.76 19.45 7.32
C ARG A 781 -5.73 18.54 6.11
N ASP A 782 -6.91 18.18 5.62
CA ASP A 782 -7.10 17.50 4.33
C ASP A 782 -7.17 18.49 3.15
N ALA A 783 -7.26 17.98 1.92
CA ALA A 783 -7.39 18.80 0.71
C ALA A 783 -8.68 19.64 0.61
N SER A 784 -9.66 19.40 1.49
CA SER A 784 -10.89 20.20 1.59
C SER A 784 -10.82 21.21 2.75
N GLU A 785 -9.63 21.39 3.33
CA GLU A 785 -9.37 22.24 4.50
C GLU A 785 -10.06 21.78 5.79
N ASN A 786 -10.54 20.54 5.86
CA ASN A 786 -11.07 19.98 7.10
C ASN A 786 -9.90 19.67 8.05
N ILE A 787 -10.04 20.08 9.31
CA ILE A 787 -9.06 19.78 10.35
C ILE A 787 -9.21 18.31 10.77
N VAL A 788 -8.12 17.56 10.68
CA VAL A 788 -8.03 16.17 11.18
C VAL A 788 -7.36 16.14 12.55
N GLN A 789 -6.32 16.94 12.76
CA GLN A 789 -5.69 17.14 14.07
C GLN A 789 -5.42 18.63 14.31
N PHE A 790 -5.61 19.09 15.55
CA PHE A 790 -5.28 20.47 15.93
C PHE A 790 -3.77 20.71 16.03
N ALA A 791 -3.02 19.68 16.43
CA ALA A 791 -1.56 19.64 16.39
C ALA A 791 -1.15 18.23 15.94
N TYR A 792 -0.12 18.13 15.11
CA TYR A 792 0.38 16.83 14.66
C TYR A 792 0.79 15.97 15.87
N GLY A 793 0.19 14.79 16.01
CA GLY A 793 0.54 13.88 17.11
C GLY A 793 0.19 14.38 18.52
N ASP A 794 -0.70 15.37 18.63
CA ASP A 794 -1.08 16.12 19.85
C ASP A 794 -0.01 17.08 20.41
N ASP A 795 1.24 17.00 19.97
CA ASP A 795 2.36 17.81 20.48
C ASP A 795 3.05 18.70 19.43
N GLY A 796 2.75 18.50 18.14
CA GLY A 796 3.31 19.27 17.04
C GLY A 796 4.79 18.98 16.76
N LYS A 797 5.30 17.82 17.17
CA LYS A 797 6.72 17.46 17.02
C LYS A 797 7.00 16.57 15.82
N ASP A 798 8.16 16.78 15.18
CA ASP A 798 8.67 15.97 14.09
C ASP A 798 9.39 14.73 14.63
N VAL A 799 8.94 13.55 14.20
CA VAL A 799 9.51 12.25 14.61
C VAL A 799 11.00 12.15 14.29
N SER A 800 11.48 12.76 13.20
CA SER A 800 12.90 12.74 12.83
C SER A 800 13.77 13.65 13.71
N LYS A 801 13.17 14.59 14.45
CA LYS A 801 13.87 15.61 15.26
C LYS A 801 13.68 15.44 16.77
N LEU A 802 13.08 14.36 17.24
CA LEU A 802 12.78 14.16 18.67
C LEU A 802 14.00 14.24 19.61
N HIS A 803 15.21 13.93 19.12
CA HIS A 803 16.45 14.08 19.90
C HIS A 803 17.01 15.51 19.91
N LEU A 804 16.49 16.41 19.06
CA LEU A 804 16.93 17.81 18.96
C LEU A 804 16.19 18.71 19.96
N LYS A 805 16.75 19.90 20.20
CA LYS A 805 16.10 20.94 21.02
C LYS A 805 14.97 21.65 20.27
N ASP A 806 15.10 21.80 18.95
CA ASP A 806 14.06 22.31 18.06
C ASP A 806 13.39 21.13 17.33
N ASP A 807 12.39 20.57 17.99
CA ASP A 807 11.70 19.35 17.58
C ASP A 807 10.36 19.63 16.86
N LYS A 808 10.05 20.89 16.56
CA LYS A 808 8.76 21.25 15.95
C LYS A 808 8.66 20.81 14.49
N ILE A 809 7.47 20.36 14.12
CA ILE A 809 7.15 20.05 12.73
C ILE A 809 7.07 21.32 11.89
N CYS A 810 7.64 21.28 10.68
CA CYS A 810 7.62 22.42 9.77
C CYS A 810 6.24 22.52 9.08
N PRO A 811 5.68 23.74 8.94
CA PRO A 811 4.54 23.95 8.06
C PRO A 811 4.82 23.47 6.63
N GLY A 812 3.83 22.85 6.02
CA GLY A 812 3.93 22.24 4.70
C GLY A 812 4.43 20.80 4.69
N GLU A 813 4.82 20.23 5.83
CA GLU A 813 5.25 18.84 5.91
C GLU A 813 4.14 17.88 5.47
N ALA A 814 4.50 16.90 4.64
CA ALA A 814 3.59 15.89 4.11
C ALA A 814 3.35 14.76 5.13
N ALA A 815 2.88 15.10 6.33
CA ALA A 815 2.75 14.20 7.47
C ALA A 815 1.98 12.90 7.16
N GLY A 816 0.97 12.96 6.29
CA GLY A 816 0.23 11.78 5.87
C GLY A 816 1.02 10.82 4.98
N VAL A 817 1.89 11.32 4.11
CA VAL A 817 2.77 10.48 3.26
C VAL A 817 3.84 9.82 4.12
N VAL A 818 4.48 10.57 5.02
CA VAL A 818 5.49 10.05 5.96
C VAL A 818 4.88 8.94 6.81
N THR A 819 3.68 9.16 7.35
CA THR A 819 2.94 8.15 8.12
C THR A 819 2.66 6.90 7.29
N ALA A 820 2.18 7.06 6.04
CA ALA A 820 1.94 5.92 5.17
C ALA A 820 3.21 5.11 4.87
N GLN A 821 4.36 5.79 4.73
CA GLN A 821 5.68 5.18 4.53
C GLN A 821 6.16 4.39 5.75
N SER A 822 6.03 4.97 6.95
CA SER A 822 6.36 4.32 8.23
C SER A 822 5.64 2.98 8.38
N PHE A 823 4.35 2.93 8.03
CA PHE A 823 3.58 1.69 8.00
C PHE A 823 3.95 0.76 6.83
N GLY A 824 4.32 1.32 5.67
CA GLY A 824 4.71 0.55 4.48
C GLY A 824 5.97 -0.27 4.72
N GLU A 825 7.01 0.36 5.27
CA GLU A 825 8.27 -0.28 5.65
C GLU A 825 8.05 -1.36 6.72
N ALA A 826 7.33 -1.05 7.80
CA ALA A 826 7.01 -2.02 8.84
C ALA A 826 6.18 -3.20 8.29
N SER A 827 5.24 -2.93 7.37
CA SER A 827 4.44 -3.99 6.74
C SER A 827 5.29 -4.96 5.92
N THR A 828 6.37 -4.48 5.28
CA THR A 828 7.31 -5.36 4.58
C THR A 828 8.21 -6.13 5.54
N GLN A 829 8.64 -5.52 6.64
CA GLN A 829 9.40 -6.21 7.69
C GLN A 829 8.58 -7.32 8.37
N MET A 830 7.27 -7.11 8.59
CA MET A 830 6.34 -8.16 9.07
C MET A 830 6.22 -9.37 8.14
N VAL A 831 6.50 -9.21 6.86
CA VAL A 831 6.50 -10.33 5.90
C VAL A 831 7.73 -11.20 6.10
N LEU A 832 8.86 -10.59 6.46
CA LEU A 832 10.14 -11.26 6.68
C LEU A 832 10.22 -11.87 8.09
N ASN A 833 9.62 -11.19 9.08
CA ASN A 833 9.53 -11.65 10.46
C ASN A 833 8.43 -12.72 10.61
N VAL A 834 8.63 -13.89 10.01
CA VAL A 834 7.82 -15.07 10.30
C VAL A 834 8.29 -15.66 11.63
N PHE A 835 8.06 -14.93 12.73
CA PHE A 835 8.27 -15.51 14.05
C PHE A 835 7.21 -16.58 14.27
N HIS A 836 7.66 -17.84 14.26
CA HIS A 836 6.93 -18.94 14.85
C HIS A 836 6.76 -18.61 16.33
N HIS A 837 5.58 -18.13 16.73
CA HIS A 837 5.23 -17.99 18.14
C HIS A 837 5.20 -19.40 18.75
N ALA A 838 6.32 -19.79 19.33
CA ALA A 838 6.46 -20.95 20.17
C ALA A 838 5.66 -20.72 21.47
N GLY A 839 4.42 -21.20 21.51
CA GLY A 839 3.87 -21.82 22.72
C GLY A 839 3.28 -20.94 23.84
N VAL A 840 3.03 -19.63 23.67
CA VAL A 840 2.53 -18.77 24.78
C VAL A 840 1.09 -18.27 24.61
N ALA A 841 0.51 -18.27 23.40
CA ALA A 841 -0.86 -17.83 23.22
C ALA A 841 -1.86 -18.95 23.55
N GLN A 842 -2.64 -18.77 24.63
CA GLN A 842 -3.72 -19.69 25.02
C GLN A 842 -4.89 -19.71 24.02
N MET A 843 -5.02 -18.66 23.19
CA MET A 843 -6.00 -18.56 22.09
C MET A 843 -5.29 -18.29 20.75
N GLN A 844 -5.83 -18.83 19.65
CA GLN A 844 -5.34 -18.54 18.29
C GLN A 844 -5.76 -17.13 17.88
N ILE A 845 -4.83 -16.18 17.91
CA ILE A 845 -5.05 -14.79 17.51
C ILE A 845 -4.47 -14.59 16.11
N THR A 846 -5.22 -13.95 15.22
CA THR A 846 -4.63 -13.42 13.97
C THR A 846 -3.65 -12.31 14.33
N LEU A 847 -2.36 -12.50 14.03
CA LEU A 847 -1.27 -11.55 14.34
C LEU A 847 -0.55 -11.11 13.07
N GLY A 848 0.29 -10.08 13.20
CA GLY A 848 1.12 -9.55 12.11
C GLY A 848 0.30 -8.83 11.03
N LEU A 849 0.78 -8.94 9.78
CA LEU A 849 0.20 -8.23 8.64
C LEU A 849 -1.31 -8.50 8.40
N PRO A 850 -1.83 -9.74 8.50
CA PRO A 850 -3.26 -9.99 8.36
C PRO A 850 -4.12 -9.18 9.33
N ARG A 851 -3.70 -9.09 10.60
CA ARG A 851 -4.44 -8.33 11.62
C ARG A 851 -4.38 -6.82 11.36
N LEU A 852 -3.21 -6.32 10.97
CA LEU A 852 -3.05 -4.93 10.58
C LEU A 852 -3.99 -4.56 9.42
N ILE A 853 -4.09 -5.44 8.40
CA ILE A 853 -5.04 -5.26 7.29
C ILE A 853 -6.49 -5.24 7.78
N GLU A 854 -6.89 -6.11 8.73
CA GLU A 854 -8.25 -6.12 9.26
C GLU A 854 -8.63 -4.83 9.98
N ILE A 855 -7.71 -4.29 10.79
CA ILE A 855 -7.86 -3.04 11.51
C ILE A 855 -8.00 -1.89 10.51
N LEU A 856 -7.06 -1.77 9.57
CA LEU A 856 -7.06 -0.69 8.56
C LEU A 856 -8.20 -0.83 7.55
N ASP A 857 -8.71 -2.03 7.29
CA ASP A 857 -9.93 -2.24 6.50
C ASP A 857 -11.18 -1.79 7.26
N ALA A 858 -11.08 -1.60 8.57
CA ALA A 858 -12.21 -1.45 9.50
C ALA A 858 -13.29 -2.50 9.22
N ARG A 859 -12.89 -3.79 9.16
CA ARG A 859 -13.84 -4.88 8.92
C ARG A 859 -14.96 -4.84 9.97
N LYS A 860 -16.20 -5.06 9.51
CA LYS A 860 -17.40 -5.02 10.39
C LYS A 860 -17.33 -5.97 11.57
N SER A 861 -16.64 -7.09 11.39
CA SER A 861 -16.33 -8.07 12.41
C SER A 861 -14.91 -8.59 12.14
N PRO A 862 -14.02 -8.63 13.13
CA PRO A 862 -12.68 -9.20 12.97
C PRO A 862 -12.74 -10.72 12.77
N SER A 863 -11.68 -11.34 12.23
CA SER A 863 -11.66 -12.81 12.06
C SER A 863 -11.56 -13.54 13.40
N THR A 864 -10.85 -12.94 14.37
CA THR A 864 -10.74 -13.45 15.74
C THR A 864 -11.20 -12.36 16.73
N PRO A 865 -12.52 -12.18 16.95
CA PRO A 865 -13.02 -11.26 17.95
C PRO A 865 -12.61 -11.72 19.35
N MET A 866 -12.15 -10.79 20.17
CA MET A 866 -11.70 -11.05 21.54
C MET A 866 -12.13 -9.90 22.46
N MET A 867 -12.39 -10.26 23.71
CA MET A 867 -12.61 -9.32 24.80
C MET A 867 -11.74 -9.67 26.01
N GLU A 868 -11.22 -8.63 26.66
CA GLU A 868 -10.59 -8.75 27.97
C GLU A 868 -11.56 -8.17 29.01
N ILE A 869 -12.00 -9.01 29.94
CA ILE A 869 -13.04 -8.72 30.90
C ILE A 869 -12.41 -8.71 32.29
N TYR A 870 -12.41 -7.54 32.91
CA TYR A 870 -11.92 -7.36 34.27
C TYR A 870 -13.05 -7.54 35.28
N LEU A 871 -12.71 -8.03 36.47
CA LEU A 871 -13.66 -8.28 37.55
C LEU A 871 -13.58 -7.18 38.61
N ASP A 872 -14.68 -7.00 39.33
CA ASP A 872 -14.71 -6.12 40.51
C ASP A 872 -13.75 -6.64 41.59
N LYS A 873 -13.17 -5.74 42.39
CA LYS A 873 -12.20 -6.11 43.44
C LYS A 873 -12.71 -7.19 44.40
N GLU A 874 -14.01 -7.19 44.70
CA GLU A 874 -14.65 -8.17 45.59
C GLU A 874 -14.74 -9.58 44.99
N ASN A 875 -14.87 -9.67 43.66
CA ASN A 875 -15.06 -10.92 42.91
C ASN A 875 -13.77 -11.39 42.22
N ASN A 876 -12.64 -10.70 42.47
CA ASN A 876 -11.35 -10.97 41.85
C ASN A 876 -10.58 -12.11 42.54
N ASN A 877 -11.28 -13.23 42.76
CA ASN A 877 -10.73 -14.46 43.33
C ASN A 877 -10.76 -15.58 42.28
N GLU A 878 -9.89 -16.59 42.42
CA GLU A 878 -9.83 -17.71 41.45
C GLU A 878 -11.16 -18.48 41.32
N LYS A 879 -11.89 -18.64 42.43
CA LYS A 879 -13.19 -19.34 42.43
C LYS A 879 -14.27 -18.51 41.74
N ASP A 880 -14.42 -17.25 42.13
CA ASP A 880 -15.47 -16.36 41.61
C ASP A 880 -15.25 -16.02 40.13
N SER A 881 -13.99 -15.83 39.73
CA SER A 881 -13.63 -15.61 38.32
C SER A 881 -14.00 -16.78 37.40
N ARG A 882 -13.85 -18.03 37.86
CA ARG A 882 -14.30 -19.22 37.11
C ARG A 882 -15.83 -19.27 36.99
N ILE A 883 -16.54 -18.99 38.08
CA ILE A 883 -18.01 -18.96 38.09
C ILE A 883 -18.55 -17.88 37.14
N ILE A 884 -17.94 -16.70 37.14
CA ILE A 884 -18.31 -15.60 36.24
C ILE A 884 -17.96 -15.95 34.79
N ALA A 885 -16.82 -16.58 34.53
CA ALA A 885 -16.45 -17.03 33.19
C ALA A 885 -17.47 -18.03 32.62
N GLU A 886 -17.89 -19.03 33.40
CA GLU A 886 -18.92 -20.00 33.00
C GLU A 886 -20.27 -19.33 32.73
N LYS A 887 -20.65 -18.31 33.51
CA LYS A 887 -21.88 -17.53 33.28
C LYS A 887 -21.83 -16.69 32.01
N ILE A 888 -20.64 -16.24 31.58
CA ILE A 888 -20.47 -15.41 30.38
C ILE A 888 -20.47 -16.28 29.11
N LYS A 889 -19.88 -17.48 29.16
CA LYS A 889 -19.74 -18.40 28.03
C LYS A 889 -21.10 -18.71 27.38
N GLU A 890 -21.23 -18.43 26.08
CA GLU A 890 -22.41 -18.83 25.29
C GLU A 890 -22.46 -20.35 25.21
N VAL A 891 -23.57 -20.93 25.66
CA VAL A 891 -23.82 -22.36 25.48
C VAL A 891 -24.98 -22.53 24.51
N LYS A 892 -24.69 -23.18 23.39
CA LYS A 892 -25.68 -23.56 22.37
C LYS A 892 -26.27 -24.93 22.70
N LEU A 893 -27.48 -25.17 22.23
CA LEU A 893 -28.16 -26.47 22.40
C LEU A 893 -27.30 -27.65 21.91
N ILE A 894 -26.53 -27.46 20.83
CA ILE A 894 -25.63 -28.49 20.29
C ILE A 894 -24.57 -28.99 21.29
N GLU A 895 -24.13 -28.17 22.24
CA GLU A 895 -23.09 -28.55 23.22
C GLU A 895 -23.64 -29.38 24.38
N ILE A 896 -24.97 -29.39 24.55
CA ILE A 896 -25.67 -30.11 25.62
C ILE A 896 -26.50 -31.27 25.04
N LEU A 897 -26.50 -31.44 23.71
CA LEU A 897 -27.29 -32.45 23.01
C LEU A 897 -26.56 -33.80 22.98
N SER A 898 -27.26 -34.84 23.42
CA SER A 898 -26.89 -36.23 23.15
C SER A 898 -27.45 -36.68 21.80
N GLU A 899 -28.75 -36.46 21.57
CA GLU A 899 -29.41 -36.80 20.30
C GLU A 899 -30.57 -35.84 20.01
N ILE A 900 -30.82 -35.55 18.72
CA ILE A 900 -31.98 -34.76 18.29
C ILE A 900 -32.70 -35.47 17.13
N GLY A 901 -33.84 -36.09 17.45
CA GLY A 901 -34.69 -36.86 16.55
C GLY A 901 -35.84 -36.04 15.97
N ILE A 902 -36.30 -36.41 14.77
CA ILE A 902 -37.58 -35.95 14.22
C ILE A 902 -38.51 -37.15 14.17
N ASP A 903 -39.65 -37.06 14.84
CA ASP A 903 -40.76 -37.98 14.66
C ASP A 903 -41.69 -37.41 13.56
N PHE A 904 -41.56 -37.94 12.35
CA PHE A 904 -42.37 -37.54 11.20
C PHE A 904 -43.84 -37.94 11.33
N GLY A 905 -44.15 -39.01 12.07
CA GLY A 905 -45.51 -39.53 12.22
C GLY A 905 -46.37 -38.62 13.10
N ASN A 906 -45.77 -38.08 14.18
CA ASN A 906 -46.47 -37.21 15.12
C ASN A 906 -46.13 -35.71 14.95
N LYS A 907 -45.32 -35.34 13.96
CA LYS A 907 -44.77 -33.98 13.75
C LYS A 907 -44.14 -33.40 15.02
N LYS A 908 -43.24 -34.17 15.64
CA LYS A 908 -42.53 -33.77 16.86
C LYS A 908 -41.02 -33.72 16.65
N ILE A 909 -40.35 -32.84 17.39
CA ILE A 909 -38.90 -32.86 17.54
C ILE A 909 -38.59 -33.33 18.97
N GLU A 910 -37.76 -34.36 19.08
CA GLU A 910 -37.30 -34.91 20.35
C GLU A 910 -35.83 -34.56 20.56
N ILE A 911 -35.53 -33.97 21.71
CA ILE A 911 -34.20 -33.48 22.10
C ILE A 911 -33.82 -34.24 23.37
N GLU A 912 -32.71 -34.98 23.32
CA GLU A 912 -32.16 -35.71 24.44
C GLU A 912 -30.87 -35.04 24.91
N LEU A 913 -30.78 -34.71 26.20
CA LEU A 913 -29.71 -33.90 26.77
C LEU A 913 -28.64 -34.76 27.48
N ASP A 914 -27.37 -34.38 27.36
CA ASP A 914 -26.26 -35.05 28.04
C ASP A 914 -26.14 -34.63 29.52
N SER A 915 -26.26 -35.61 30.41
CA SER A 915 -26.11 -35.46 31.87
C SER A 915 -24.75 -34.90 32.33
N LYS A 916 -23.64 -35.16 31.60
CA LYS A 916 -22.32 -34.62 31.94
C LYS A 916 -22.20 -33.15 31.53
N ALA A 917 -22.67 -32.81 30.33
CA ALA A 917 -22.71 -31.43 29.84
C ALA A 917 -23.68 -30.53 30.63
N LEU A 918 -24.78 -31.07 31.15
CA LEU A 918 -25.72 -30.33 32.02
C LEU A 918 -25.07 -29.91 33.35
N LYS A 919 -24.24 -30.76 33.96
CA LYS A 919 -23.57 -30.46 35.23
C LYS A 919 -22.55 -29.33 35.10
N SER A 920 -21.82 -29.26 33.99
CA SER A 920 -20.82 -28.22 33.74
C SER A 920 -21.40 -26.83 33.42
N VAL A 921 -22.69 -26.75 33.06
CA VAL A 921 -23.36 -25.49 32.65
C VAL A 921 -24.22 -24.88 33.77
N HIS A 922 -24.37 -25.58 34.92
CA HIS A 922 -25.18 -25.14 36.07
C HIS A 922 -26.61 -24.71 35.68
N ALA A 923 -27.19 -25.37 34.67
CA ALA A 923 -28.55 -25.14 34.18
C ALA A 923 -29.33 -26.45 34.21
N GLY A 924 -30.52 -26.46 34.83
CA GLY A 924 -31.43 -27.61 34.82
C GLY A 924 -32.30 -27.66 33.56
N ALA A 925 -32.78 -28.85 33.17
CA ALA A 925 -33.64 -29.04 31.98
C ALA A 925 -34.88 -28.13 31.96
N ALA A 926 -35.44 -27.79 33.13
CA ALA A 926 -36.55 -26.84 33.27
C ALA A 926 -36.21 -25.43 32.78
N LYS A 927 -34.99 -24.93 33.06
CA LYS A 927 -34.54 -23.59 32.64
C LYS A 927 -34.28 -23.51 31.12
N ILE A 928 -33.94 -24.65 30.52
CA ILE A 928 -33.78 -24.80 29.07
C ILE A 928 -35.15 -24.80 28.38
N ALA A 929 -36.14 -25.48 28.99
CA ALA A 929 -37.52 -25.47 28.53
C ALA A 929 -38.14 -24.06 28.58
N GLU A 930 -37.99 -23.33 29.70
CA GLU A 930 -38.45 -21.93 29.82
C GLU A 930 -37.88 -21.02 28.72
N ARG A 931 -36.58 -21.09 28.43
CA ARG A 931 -35.97 -20.27 27.37
C ARG A 931 -36.41 -20.63 25.96
N LEU A 932 -36.81 -21.87 25.73
CA LEU A 932 -37.39 -22.30 24.46
C LEU A 932 -38.87 -21.89 24.37
N GLU A 933 -39.60 -21.83 25.49
CA GLU A 933 -40.96 -21.28 25.58
C GLU A 933 -40.98 -19.76 25.34
N GLU A 934 -40.03 -19.00 25.89
CA GLU A 934 -39.85 -17.56 25.62
C GLU A 934 -39.64 -17.26 24.12
N LYS A 935 -39.15 -18.24 23.34
CA LYS A 935 -38.97 -18.15 21.89
C LYS A 935 -40.20 -18.61 21.09
N GLY A 936 -41.30 -18.95 21.77
CA GLY A 936 -42.62 -19.19 21.18
C GLY A 936 -42.97 -20.66 20.88
N PHE A 937 -42.26 -21.64 21.45
CA PHE A 937 -42.53 -23.07 21.22
C PHE A 937 -43.36 -23.70 22.35
N LYS A 938 -44.30 -24.61 22.02
CA LYS A 938 -45.02 -25.43 23.01
C LYS A 938 -44.25 -26.70 23.31
N ILE A 939 -43.86 -26.89 24.57
CA ILE A 939 -42.86 -27.90 24.96
C ILE A 939 -43.44 -28.81 26.05
N LYS A 940 -43.03 -30.08 26.04
CA LYS A 940 -43.12 -30.98 27.19
C LYS A 940 -41.71 -31.38 27.61
N SER A 941 -41.34 -31.14 28.86
CA SER A 941 -40.02 -31.52 29.40
C SER A 941 -40.15 -32.62 30.47
N ASN A 942 -39.35 -33.68 30.33
CA ASN A 942 -38.95 -34.57 31.42
C ASN A 942 -37.46 -34.31 31.74
N ASP A 943 -36.95 -34.84 32.86
CA ASP A 943 -35.61 -34.52 33.42
C ASP A 943 -34.43 -34.51 32.42
N LEU A 944 -34.48 -35.29 31.33
CA LEU A 944 -33.45 -35.34 30.28
C LEU A 944 -33.97 -35.27 28.84
N LYS A 945 -35.31 -35.25 28.63
CA LYS A 945 -35.94 -35.24 27.29
C LYS A 945 -36.87 -34.06 27.13
N ILE A 946 -36.69 -33.32 26.04
CA ILE A 946 -37.52 -32.18 25.64
C ILE A 946 -38.23 -32.52 24.34
N THR A 947 -39.56 -32.46 24.32
CA THR A 947 -40.38 -32.72 23.13
C THR A 947 -41.08 -31.44 22.68
N ILE A 948 -40.92 -31.07 21.41
CA ILE A 948 -41.54 -29.89 20.80
C ILE A 948 -42.62 -30.37 19.82
N ASN A 949 -43.88 -29.97 20.05
CA ASN A 949 -45.00 -30.30 19.17
C ASN A 949 -45.19 -29.22 18.09
N LEU A 950 -45.24 -29.61 16.81
CA LEU A 950 -45.32 -28.69 15.67
C LEU A 950 -46.45 -29.10 14.68
N PRO A 951 -47.73 -28.90 15.04
CA PRO A 951 -48.86 -29.39 14.24
C PRO A 951 -48.99 -28.71 12.86
N ASP A 952 -48.62 -27.43 12.76
CA ASP A 952 -48.96 -26.54 11.62
C ASP A 952 -47.85 -26.35 10.58
N LEU A 953 -46.68 -26.99 10.72
CA LEU A 953 -45.51 -26.79 9.83
C LEU A 953 -45.36 -27.90 8.78
N GLU A 954 -44.84 -27.53 7.60
CA GLU A 954 -44.46 -28.50 6.55
C GLU A 954 -43.15 -29.23 6.87
N PHE A 955 -42.92 -30.44 6.33
CA PHE A 955 -41.72 -31.25 6.59
C PHE A 955 -40.39 -30.53 6.35
N ARG A 956 -40.33 -29.67 5.31
CA ARG A 956 -39.13 -28.87 4.99
C ARG A 956 -38.87 -27.78 6.04
N GLU A 957 -39.93 -27.25 6.64
CA GLU A 957 -39.85 -26.24 7.69
C GLU A 957 -39.44 -26.87 9.02
N ILE A 958 -39.90 -28.09 9.32
CA ILE A 958 -39.48 -28.88 10.50
C ILE A 958 -37.97 -29.18 10.44
N TYR A 959 -37.43 -29.55 9.27
CA TYR A 959 -35.99 -29.73 9.11
C TYR A 959 -35.19 -28.43 9.32
N LYS A 960 -35.67 -27.31 8.76
CA LYS A 960 -35.06 -25.99 9.00
C LYS A 960 -35.13 -25.61 10.48
N LEU A 961 -36.22 -25.95 11.16
CA LEU A 961 -36.41 -25.68 12.57
C LEU A 961 -35.45 -26.51 13.43
N LYS A 962 -35.25 -27.80 13.11
CA LYS A 962 -34.26 -28.66 13.78
C LYS A 962 -32.86 -28.04 13.75
N GLU A 963 -32.40 -27.61 12.57
CA GLU A 963 -31.08 -26.97 12.46
C GLU A 963 -31.03 -25.64 13.21
N LYS A 964 -32.10 -24.84 13.17
CA LYS A 964 -32.20 -23.59 13.92
C LYS A 964 -32.21 -23.81 15.44
N LEU A 965 -32.82 -24.90 15.92
CA LEU A 965 -32.85 -25.28 17.33
C LEU A 965 -31.45 -25.64 17.84
N LYS A 966 -30.66 -26.39 17.06
CA LYS A 966 -29.26 -26.70 17.42
C LYS A 966 -28.40 -25.45 17.67
N GLU A 967 -28.63 -24.38 16.89
CA GLU A 967 -27.89 -23.12 17.00
C GLU A 967 -28.43 -22.15 18.07
N THR A 968 -29.52 -22.53 18.75
CA THR A 968 -30.17 -21.65 19.72
C THR A 968 -29.33 -21.54 21.00
N SER A 969 -29.06 -20.31 21.46
CA SER A 969 -28.38 -20.04 22.71
C SER A 969 -29.28 -20.25 23.93
N ILE A 970 -28.77 -20.96 24.93
CA ILE A 970 -29.48 -21.42 26.14
C ILE A 970 -28.97 -20.74 27.40
N SER A 971 -27.68 -20.44 27.49
CA SER A 971 -27.09 -19.69 28.61
C SER A 971 -25.91 -18.87 28.09
N GLY A 972 -25.47 -17.89 28.88
CA GLY A 972 -24.38 -17.00 28.51
C GLY A 972 -24.77 -15.82 27.63
N VAL A 973 -23.75 -15.03 27.28
CA VAL A 973 -23.87 -13.85 26.44
C VAL A 973 -23.71 -14.27 24.98
N LYS A 974 -24.72 -13.98 24.15
CA LYS A 974 -24.70 -14.34 22.73
C LYS A 974 -23.47 -13.77 22.02
N GLY A 975 -22.77 -14.59 21.25
CA GLY A 975 -21.58 -14.21 20.50
C GLY A 975 -20.27 -14.38 21.26
N VAL A 976 -20.31 -14.86 22.52
CA VAL A 976 -19.12 -15.18 23.32
C VAL A 976 -18.91 -16.69 23.34
N GLY A 977 -17.99 -17.19 22.53
CA GLY A 977 -17.63 -18.61 22.46
C GLY A 977 -16.79 -19.07 23.64
N GLN A 978 -15.49 -19.30 23.40
CA GLN A 978 -14.59 -19.81 24.44
C GLN A 978 -14.17 -18.72 25.43
N VAL A 979 -14.04 -19.08 26.71
CA VAL A 979 -13.57 -18.20 27.78
C VAL A 979 -12.42 -18.85 28.54
N VAL A 980 -11.41 -18.07 28.92
CA VAL A 980 -10.24 -18.53 29.67
C VAL A 980 -9.92 -17.52 30.77
N VAL A 981 -9.74 -17.99 32.00
CA VAL A 981 -9.31 -17.16 33.14
C VAL A 981 -7.79 -17.12 33.18
N VAL A 982 -7.22 -15.92 33.16
CA VAL A 982 -5.76 -15.71 33.17
C VAL A 982 -5.40 -14.77 34.31
N LYS A 983 -4.33 -15.09 35.05
CA LYS A 983 -3.79 -14.20 36.07
C LYS A 983 -2.80 -13.23 35.43
N ARG A 984 -3.08 -11.92 35.47
CA ARG A 984 -2.18 -10.85 35.02
C ARG A 984 -1.74 -10.03 36.25
N GLY A 985 -0.53 -10.29 36.72
CA GLY A 985 -0.02 -9.69 37.96
C GLY A 985 -0.83 -10.16 39.19
N PRO A 986 -1.38 -9.26 40.02
CA PRO A 986 -2.20 -9.63 41.18
C PRO A 986 -3.66 -9.96 40.83
N GLU A 987 -4.15 -9.63 39.63
CA GLU A 987 -5.57 -9.73 39.26
C GLU A 987 -5.87 -10.92 38.32
N TYR A 988 -7.06 -11.51 38.43
CA TYR A 988 -7.63 -12.47 37.49
C TYR A 988 -8.45 -11.73 36.43
N VAL A 989 -8.18 -12.01 35.16
CA VAL A 989 -8.84 -11.42 33.99
C VAL A 989 -9.43 -12.54 33.14
N ILE A 990 -10.66 -12.35 32.65
CA ILE A 990 -11.33 -13.31 31.77
C ILE A 990 -11.07 -12.89 30.31
N LEU A 991 -10.43 -13.77 29.55
CA LEU A 991 -10.28 -13.62 28.10
C LEU A 991 -11.40 -14.37 27.41
N ALA A 992 -12.19 -13.68 26.59
CA ALA A 992 -13.32 -14.24 25.88
C ALA A 992 -13.10 -14.16 24.36
N SER A 993 -13.37 -15.26 23.66
CA SER A 993 -13.43 -15.34 22.20
C SER A 993 -14.84 -14.97 21.75
N GLY A 994 -14.98 -13.90 20.96
CA GLY A 994 -16.26 -13.26 20.70
C GLY A 994 -16.27 -11.79 21.07
N SER A 995 -17.26 -11.05 20.56
CA SER A 995 -17.46 -9.65 20.92
C SER A 995 -18.95 -9.36 21.14
N ASN A 996 -19.29 -8.92 22.35
CA ASN A 996 -20.59 -8.40 22.74
C ASN A 996 -20.44 -7.56 24.02
N LEU A 997 -19.94 -6.33 23.87
CA LEU A 997 -19.71 -5.41 24.97
C LEU A 997 -21.00 -5.08 25.73
N LYS A 998 -22.13 -4.98 25.03
CA LYS A 998 -23.41 -4.63 25.66
C LYS A 998 -23.84 -5.71 26.65
N GLY A 999 -23.81 -6.97 26.23
CA GLY A 999 -24.25 -8.08 27.06
C GLY A 999 -23.34 -8.33 28.26
N ILE A 1000 -22.02 -8.16 28.11
CA ILE A 1000 -21.06 -8.37 29.21
C ILE A 1000 -21.14 -7.27 30.27
N ARG A 1001 -21.41 -6.03 29.85
CA ARG A 1001 -21.54 -4.89 30.78
C ARG A 1001 -22.73 -5.01 31.74
N GLU A 1002 -23.74 -5.79 31.38
CA GLU A 1002 -24.92 -6.08 32.21
C GLU A 1002 -24.68 -7.23 33.22
N VAL A 1003 -23.54 -7.94 33.12
CA VAL A 1003 -23.23 -9.08 34.00
C VAL A 1003 -22.74 -8.58 35.37
N LYS A 1004 -23.34 -9.08 36.45
CA LYS A 1004 -22.95 -8.76 37.83
C LYS A 1004 -21.58 -9.37 38.17
N GLY A 1005 -20.69 -8.58 38.77
CA GLY A 1005 -19.33 -8.97 39.17
C GLY A 1005 -18.24 -8.64 38.14
N VAL A 1006 -18.61 -8.06 37.01
CA VAL A 1006 -17.70 -7.56 35.97
C VAL A 1006 -17.51 -6.05 36.13
N ASP A 1007 -16.26 -5.60 36.08
CA ASP A 1007 -15.92 -4.18 36.10
C ASP A 1007 -16.18 -3.55 34.72
N ALA A 1008 -17.33 -2.90 34.60
CA ALA A 1008 -17.81 -2.25 33.38
C ALA A 1008 -16.86 -1.17 32.81
N ASN A 1009 -15.99 -0.58 33.63
CA ASN A 1009 -15.14 0.54 33.21
C ASN A 1009 -13.81 0.08 32.59
N ARG A 1010 -13.41 -1.17 32.83
CA ARG A 1010 -12.13 -1.73 32.34
C ARG A 1010 -12.28 -2.79 31.25
N ILE A 1011 -13.51 -3.08 30.80
CA ILE A 1011 -13.75 -4.04 29.71
C ILE A 1011 -13.14 -3.49 28.41
N THR A 1012 -12.37 -4.32 27.71
CA THR A 1012 -11.84 -3.99 26.38
C THR A 1012 -12.28 -5.01 25.35
N SER A 1013 -12.44 -4.57 24.10
CA SER A 1013 -12.70 -5.45 22.95
C SER A 1013 -11.85 -5.02 21.78
N ASN A 1014 -11.45 -5.99 20.97
CA ASN A 1014 -10.71 -5.76 19.74
C ASN A 1014 -11.62 -5.51 18.50
N ASP A 1015 -12.95 -5.51 18.69
CA ASP A 1015 -13.94 -5.15 17.67
C ASP A 1015 -14.25 -3.65 17.72
N ILE A 1016 -13.69 -2.92 16.75
CA ILE A 1016 -13.77 -1.47 16.65
C ILE A 1016 -15.23 -1.00 16.46
N HIS A 1017 -16.06 -1.77 15.74
CA HIS A 1017 -17.44 -1.36 15.46
C HIS A 1017 -18.36 -1.60 16.65
N ASP A 1018 -18.10 -2.63 17.45
CA ASP A 1018 -18.85 -2.84 18.70
C ASP A 1018 -18.52 -1.74 19.72
N VAL A 1019 -17.23 -1.40 19.87
CA VAL A 1019 -16.77 -0.27 20.68
C VAL A 1019 -17.40 1.05 20.22
N ALA A 1020 -17.35 1.35 18.92
CA ALA A 1020 -17.89 2.61 18.39
C ALA A 1020 -19.40 2.78 18.65
N LYS A 1021 -20.17 1.70 18.63
CA LYS A 1021 -21.62 1.73 18.89
C LYS A 1021 -21.97 1.94 20.35
N ILE A 1022 -21.16 1.43 21.27
CA ILE A 1022 -21.49 1.37 22.71
C ILE A 1022 -20.77 2.45 23.50
N LEU A 1023 -19.46 2.62 23.25
CA LEU A 1023 -18.60 3.57 23.97
C LEU A 1023 -18.37 4.87 23.19
N GLY A 1024 -18.71 4.91 21.91
CA GLY A 1024 -18.58 6.09 21.05
C GLY A 1024 -17.29 6.12 20.22
N ILE A 1025 -17.14 7.18 19.41
CA ILE A 1025 -16.09 7.26 18.38
C ILE A 1025 -14.69 7.46 18.98
N GLU A 1026 -14.53 8.20 20.07
CA GLU A 1026 -13.23 8.42 20.73
C GLU A 1026 -12.70 7.14 21.38
N ALA A 1027 -13.57 6.34 21.99
CA ALA A 1027 -13.19 5.02 22.49
C ALA A 1027 -12.71 4.13 21.33
N ALA A 1028 -13.39 4.18 20.18
CA ALA A 1028 -12.98 3.44 18.99
C ALA A 1028 -11.64 3.94 18.41
N ARG A 1029 -11.38 5.26 18.41
CA ARG A 1029 -10.08 5.85 18.06
C ARG A 1029 -8.97 5.24 18.93
N GLN A 1030 -9.15 5.23 20.26
CA GLN A 1030 -8.16 4.66 21.17
C GLN A 1030 -7.98 3.14 20.97
N THR A 1031 -9.07 2.40 20.73
CA THR A 1031 -8.98 0.96 20.41
C THR A 1031 -8.16 0.70 19.16
N ILE A 1032 -8.31 1.52 18.10
CA ILE A 1032 -7.49 1.39 16.88
C ILE A 1032 -6.01 1.58 17.21
N ILE A 1033 -5.65 2.61 17.98
CA ILE A 1033 -4.25 2.89 18.36
C ILE A 1033 -3.67 1.71 19.15
N ASN A 1034 -4.38 1.25 20.19
CA ASN A 1034 -3.94 0.16 21.04
C ASN A 1034 -3.76 -1.16 20.27
N GLU A 1035 -4.70 -1.49 19.38
CA GLU A 1035 -4.63 -2.70 18.56
C GLU A 1035 -3.50 -2.65 17.53
N ILE A 1036 -3.27 -1.50 16.90
CA ILE A 1036 -2.14 -1.33 15.99
C ILE A 1036 -0.82 -1.45 16.76
N ASN A 1037 -0.68 -0.78 17.90
CA ASN A 1037 0.53 -0.83 18.71
C ASN A 1037 0.83 -2.27 19.18
N LYS A 1038 -0.19 -2.98 19.66
CA LYS A 1038 -0.09 -4.39 20.05
C LYS A 1038 0.44 -5.27 18.90
N VAL A 1039 -0.03 -5.03 17.67
CA VAL A 1039 0.41 -5.79 16.49
C VAL A 1039 1.85 -5.46 16.10
N ILE A 1040 2.30 -4.22 16.27
CA ILE A 1040 3.67 -3.78 15.98
C ILE A 1040 4.66 -4.31 17.03
N GLU A 1041 4.37 -4.13 18.32
CA GLU A 1041 5.21 -4.60 19.44
C GLU A 1041 5.37 -6.12 19.43
N THR A 1042 4.30 -6.87 19.14
CA THR A 1042 4.35 -8.34 19.07
C THR A 1042 5.31 -8.84 17.98
N GLN A 1043 5.57 -8.01 16.96
CA GLN A 1043 6.48 -8.33 15.85
C GLN A 1043 7.90 -7.78 16.07
N GLY A 1044 8.18 -7.20 17.25
CA GLY A 1044 9.48 -6.61 17.58
C GLY A 1044 9.87 -5.43 16.70
N MET A 1045 8.88 -4.74 16.14
CA MET A 1045 9.09 -3.53 15.36
C MET A 1045 8.70 -2.30 16.17
N ASP A 1046 9.12 -1.14 15.69
CA ASP A 1046 8.85 0.14 16.34
C ASP A 1046 8.38 1.17 15.30
N ILE A 1047 7.24 1.81 15.59
CA ILE A 1047 6.69 2.94 14.86
C ILE A 1047 6.25 3.95 15.92
N ASP A 1048 6.66 5.20 15.76
CA ASP A 1048 6.28 6.26 16.69
C ASP A 1048 4.76 6.43 16.79
N GLU A 1049 4.26 6.64 18.02
CA GLU A 1049 2.83 6.72 18.34
C GLU A 1049 2.09 7.77 17.50
N ARG A 1050 2.76 8.87 17.09
CA ARG A 1050 2.16 9.96 16.31
C ARG A 1050 1.62 9.46 14.96
N HIS A 1051 2.31 8.51 14.33
CA HIS A 1051 1.85 7.88 13.10
C HIS A 1051 0.59 7.03 13.34
N LEU A 1052 0.54 6.31 14.47
CA LEU A 1052 -0.62 5.49 14.84
C LEU A 1052 -1.85 6.38 15.09
N LYS A 1053 -1.67 7.47 15.83
CA LYS A 1053 -2.69 8.49 16.09
C LYS A 1053 -3.23 9.09 14.79
N LEU A 1054 -2.35 9.51 13.88
CA LEU A 1054 -2.79 10.13 12.62
C LEU A 1054 -3.64 9.18 11.77
N VAL A 1055 -3.30 7.89 11.74
CA VAL A 1055 -4.14 6.89 11.05
C VAL A 1055 -5.49 6.73 11.75
N ALA A 1056 -5.52 6.61 13.07
CA ALA A 1056 -6.76 6.49 13.83
C ALA A 1056 -7.66 7.73 13.64
N ASP A 1057 -7.08 8.92 13.62
CA ASP A 1057 -7.79 10.19 13.40
C ASP A 1057 -8.34 10.29 11.98
N ALA A 1058 -7.56 9.93 10.97
CA ALA A 1058 -8.06 9.87 9.60
C ALA A 1058 -9.22 8.87 9.44
N MET A 1059 -9.23 7.79 10.22
CA MET A 1059 -10.31 6.79 10.21
C MET A 1059 -11.57 7.23 10.97
N THR A 1060 -11.47 8.19 11.90
CA THR A 1060 -12.55 8.55 12.84
C THR A 1060 -13.05 10.00 12.72
N SER A 1061 -12.32 10.89 12.03
CA SER A 1061 -12.59 12.33 11.89
C SER A 1061 -14.00 12.68 11.41
N THR A 1062 -14.66 11.77 10.71
CA THR A 1062 -16.01 11.99 10.16
C THR A 1062 -17.15 11.58 11.10
N GLY A 1063 -16.85 11.17 12.34
CA GLY A 1063 -17.81 10.67 13.32
C GLY A 1063 -18.27 9.22 13.10
N MET A 1064 -17.74 8.53 12.09
CA MET A 1064 -17.94 7.11 11.83
C MET A 1064 -16.61 6.45 11.49
N VAL A 1065 -16.42 5.21 11.95
CA VAL A 1065 -15.22 4.43 11.64
C VAL A 1065 -15.18 4.07 10.16
N LYS A 1066 -14.17 4.58 9.46
CA LYS A 1066 -13.95 4.32 8.03
C LYS A 1066 -12.61 3.65 7.80
N GLY A 1067 -12.63 2.53 7.08
CA GLY A 1067 -11.40 1.86 6.68
C GLY A 1067 -10.64 2.61 5.58
N VAL A 1068 -9.35 2.32 5.46
CA VAL A 1068 -8.43 2.75 4.40
C VAL A 1068 -8.70 1.97 3.10
N THR A 1069 -9.97 1.70 2.78
CA THR A 1069 -10.40 0.92 1.62
C THR A 1069 -10.93 1.83 0.52
N ARG A 1070 -11.14 1.26 -0.67
CA ARG A 1070 -11.84 1.95 -1.77
C ARG A 1070 -13.21 2.52 -1.35
N MET A 1071 -13.91 1.89 -0.41
CA MET A 1071 -15.26 2.26 0.05
C MET A 1071 -15.25 3.16 1.29
N GLY A 1072 -14.09 3.36 1.92
CA GLY A 1072 -13.93 4.20 3.10
C GLY A 1072 -13.37 5.58 2.73
N ILE A 1073 -12.22 5.94 3.32
CA ILE A 1073 -11.60 7.28 3.21
C ILE A 1073 -11.46 7.73 1.74
N ILE A 1074 -11.02 6.82 0.86
CA ILE A 1074 -10.76 7.14 -0.55
C ILE A 1074 -12.03 7.61 -1.28
N THR A 1075 -13.21 7.08 -0.96
CA THR A 1075 -14.47 7.51 -1.63
C THR A 1075 -14.84 8.96 -1.28
N GLN A 1076 -14.41 9.45 -0.11
CA GLN A 1076 -14.80 10.78 0.38
C GLN A 1076 -13.89 11.91 -0.09
N LYS A 1077 -12.74 11.59 -0.70
CA LYS A 1077 -11.86 12.61 -1.27
C LYS A 1077 -12.65 13.54 -2.18
N ALA A 1078 -12.47 14.85 -2.03
CA ALA A 1078 -13.15 15.84 -2.85
C ALA A 1078 -12.83 15.66 -4.34
N SER A 1079 -11.55 15.43 -4.65
CA SER A 1079 -11.05 15.28 -6.02
C SER A 1079 -11.56 14.01 -6.71
N VAL A 1080 -12.12 14.18 -7.90
CA VAL A 1080 -12.56 13.10 -8.78
C VAL A 1080 -11.35 12.37 -9.35
N LEU A 1081 -10.30 13.11 -9.72
CA LEU A 1081 -9.07 12.55 -10.26
C LEU A 1081 -8.32 11.70 -9.23
N ALA A 1082 -8.24 12.16 -7.98
CA ALA A 1082 -7.65 11.38 -6.89
C ALA A 1082 -8.39 10.05 -6.69
N ARG A 1083 -9.73 10.05 -6.73
CA ARG A 1083 -10.55 8.81 -6.67
C ARG A 1083 -10.33 7.91 -7.88
N ALA A 1084 -10.17 8.49 -9.08
CA ALA A 1084 -10.01 7.75 -10.32
C ALA A 1084 -8.66 7.01 -10.42
N THR A 1085 -7.58 7.57 -9.87
CA THR A 1085 -6.22 7.01 -9.93
C THR A 1085 -6.05 5.68 -9.17
N PHE A 1086 -6.96 5.36 -8.24
CA PHE A 1086 -6.81 4.18 -7.39
C PHE A 1086 -7.26 2.86 -8.07
N GLU A 1087 -8.54 2.69 -8.43
CA GLU A 1087 -9.07 1.39 -8.92
C GLU A 1087 -10.21 1.43 -9.96
N THR A 1088 -11.15 2.38 -9.86
CA THR A 1088 -12.38 2.39 -10.69
C THR A 1088 -12.62 3.72 -11.40
N PRO A 1089 -11.69 4.16 -12.28
CA PRO A 1089 -11.77 5.48 -12.92
C PRO A 1089 -13.07 5.69 -13.71
N ASP A 1090 -13.54 4.67 -14.42
CA ASP A 1090 -14.75 4.74 -15.25
C ASP A 1090 -16.01 5.08 -14.43
N LYS A 1091 -16.22 4.39 -13.31
CA LYS A 1091 -17.35 4.67 -12.42
C LYS A 1091 -17.27 6.05 -11.78
N GLN A 1092 -16.06 6.49 -11.42
CA GLN A 1092 -15.87 7.82 -10.81
C GLN A 1092 -16.16 8.94 -11.81
N PHE A 1093 -15.71 8.82 -13.05
CA PHE A 1093 -16.02 9.80 -14.09
C PHE A 1093 -17.52 9.84 -14.43
N VAL A 1094 -18.18 8.69 -14.54
CA VAL A 1094 -19.63 8.64 -14.79
C VAL A 1094 -20.42 9.25 -13.63
N ASN A 1095 -20.06 8.96 -12.38
CA ASN A 1095 -20.73 9.57 -11.23
C ASN A 1095 -20.48 11.09 -11.17
N ALA A 1096 -19.26 11.52 -11.50
CA ALA A 1096 -18.89 12.93 -11.53
C ALA A 1096 -19.67 13.71 -12.62
N THR A 1097 -19.88 13.12 -13.81
CA THR A 1097 -20.68 13.76 -14.86
C THR A 1097 -22.15 13.88 -14.46
N ILE A 1098 -22.72 12.83 -13.85
CA ILE A 1098 -24.11 12.80 -13.35
C ILE A 1098 -24.35 13.87 -12.28
N GLN A 1099 -23.42 14.02 -11.33
CA GLN A 1099 -23.51 15.02 -10.27
C GLN A 1099 -23.11 16.44 -10.75
N GLY A 1100 -22.42 16.54 -11.88
CA GLY A 1100 -21.83 17.79 -12.35
C GLY A 1100 -20.70 18.28 -11.45
N ALA A 1101 -19.91 17.34 -10.94
CA ALA A 1101 -18.81 17.63 -10.03
C ALA A 1101 -17.78 18.57 -10.69
N LYS A 1102 -17.28 19.49 -9.87
CA LYS A 1102 -16.17 20.38 -10.19
C LYS A 1102 -15.00 20.00 -9.29
N ASP A 1103 -13.85 19.76 -9.90
CA ASP A 1103 -12.62 19.43 -9.20
C ASP A 1103 -11.75 20.67 -9.10
N GLU A 1104 -11.39 21.09 -7.89
CA GLU A 1104 -10.70 22.37 -7.63
C GLU A 1104 -9.18 22.27 -7.61
N LEU A 1105 -8.63 21.08 -7.85
CA LEU A 1105 -7.19 20.88 -7.97
C LEU A 1105 -6.41 21.15 -6.66
N ASN A 1106 -7.00 20.85 -5.50
CA ASN A 1106 -6.40 21.04 -4.17
C ASN A 1106 -5.65 19.81 -3.63
N SER A 1107 -5.79 18.64 -4.26
CA SER A 1107 -5.11 17.38 -3.92
C SER A 1107 -3.73 17.28 -4.57
N VAL A 1108 -2.86 16.44 -4.01
CA VAL A 1108 -1.51 16.20 -4.53
C VAL A 1108 -1.54 15.51 -5.90
N ILE A 1109 -2.35 14.45 -6.06
CA ILE A 1109 -2.32 13.60 -7.26
C ILE A 1109 -2.72 14.37 -8.52
N GLU A 1110 -3.74 15.20 -8.45
CA GLU A 1110 -4.27 15.89 -9.64
C GLU A 1110 -3.33 16.94 -10.20
N ASN A 1111 -2.60 17.65 -9.33
CA ASN A 1111 -1.53 18.55 -9.75
C ASN A 1111 -0.38 17.78 -10.40
N ILE A 1112 -0.04 16.59 -9.90
CA ILE A 1112 0.94 15.70 -10.56
C ILE A 1112 0.45 15.29 -11.95
N LEU A 1113 -0.82 14.86 -12.08
CA LEU A 1113 -1.41 14.44 -13.36
C LEU A 1113 -1.42 15.57 -14.40
N LEU A 1114 -1.66 16.81 -13.96
CA LEU A 1114 -1.69 18.00 -14.82
C LEU A 1114 -0.32 18.68 -14.98
N ASN A 1115 0.72 18.15 -14.33
CA ASN A 1115 2.07 18.69 -14.32
C ASN A 1115 2.12 20.15 -13.80
N GLN A 1116 1.48 20.38 -12.66
CA GLN A 1116 1.41 21.65 -11.92
C GLN A 1116 2.12 21.49 -10.56
N ALA A 1117 2.51 22.62 -9.95
CA ALA A 1117 3.07 22.62 -8.61
C ALA A 1117 2.06 22.01 -7.61
N ILE A 1118 2.53 21.13 -6.74
CA ILE A 1118 1.68 20.46 -5.75
C ILE A 1118 1.44 21.38 -4.54
N PRO A 1119 0.24 21.40 -3.95
CA PRO A 1119 -0.09 22.28 -2.83
C PRO A 1119 0.39 21.71 -1.47
N VAL A 1120 1.64 21.22 -1.42
CA VAL A 1120 2.31 20.62 -0.25
C VAL A 1120 3.80 20.99 -0.29
N GLY A 1121 4.45 21.12 0.87
CA GLY A 1121 5.88 21.41 0.97
C GLY A 1121 6.27 22.73 0.31
N THR A 1122 7.28 22.68 -0.56
CA THR A 1122 7.84 23.85 -1.28
C THR A 1122 6.84 24.51 -2.24
N GLY A 1123 5.74 23.83 -2.59
CA GLY A 1123 4.69 24.40 -3.45
C GLY A 1123 3.64 25.24 -2.72
N LEU A 1124 3.69 25.35 -1.39
CA LEU A 1124 2.78 26.19 -0.60
C LEU A 1124 3.13 27.70 -0.62
N PRO A 1125 4.38 28.12 -0.31
CA PRO A 1125 4.70 29.54 -0.25
C PRO A 1125 4.66 30.19 -1.63
N GLY A 1126 3.93 31.29 -1.76
CA GLY A 1126 4.02 32.18 -2.91
C GLY A 1126 5.21 33.12 -2.76
N LEU A 1127 6.21 33.00 -3.62
CA LEU A 1127 7.34 33.94 -3.64
C LEU A 1127 6.94 35.22 -4.37
N LEU A 1128 6.98 36.35 -3.67
CA LEU A 1128 6.79 37.68 -4.24
C LEU A 1128 8.14 38.38 -4.27
N VAL A 1129 8.54 38.86 -5.44
CA VAL A 1129 9.77 39.65 -5.60
C VAL A 1129 9.41 41.13 -5.46
N GLU A 1130 9.94 41.79 -4.43
CA GLU A 1130 9.86 43.24 -4.34
C GLU A 1130 10.88 43.86 -5.31
N VAL A 1131 10.38 44.50 -6.37
CA VAL A 1131 11.25 45.17 -7.34
C VAL A 1131 11.68 46.51 -6.77
N THR A 1132 12.82 46.55 -6.09
CA THR A 1132 13.43 47.77 -5.56
C THR A 1132 14.54 48.26 -6.50
N GLY A 1133 14.26 49.26 -7.34
CA GLY A 1133 15.25 49.85 -8.26
C GLY A 1133 14.71 51.04 -9.07
N PRO A 1134 15.56 51.71 -9.88
CA PRO A 1134 15.18 52.87 -10.69
C PRO A 1134 14.03 52.57 -11.68
N LEU A 1135 14.07 51.39 -12.32
CA LEU A 1135 13.03 50.88 -13.23
C LEU A 1135 11.66 50.73 -12.56
N ALA A 1136 11.61 50.43 -11.26
CA ALA A 1136 10.35 50.36 -10.52
C ALA A 1136 9.76 51.75 -10.23
N ARG A 1137 10.60 52.79 -10.15
CA ARG A 1137 10.17 54.19 -10.02
C ARG A 1137 9.56 54.70 -11.33
N GLU A 1138 10.12 54.30 -12.48
CA GLU A 1138 9.55 54.59 -13.81
C GLU A 1138 8.22 53.87 -14.07
N ILE A 1139 8.09 52.59 -13.71
CA ILE A 1139 6.81 51.87 -13.86
C ILE A 1139 5.73 52.45 -12.93
N LYS A 1140 6.11 52.95 -11.74
CA LYS A 1140 5.20 53.68 -10.84
C LYS A 1140 4.81 55.07 -11.41
N SER A 1141 5.71 55.77 -12.11
CA SER A 1141 5.38 57.03 -12.80
C SER A 1141 4.52 56.82 -14.06
N GLU A 1142 4.72 55.73 -14.81
CA GLU A 1142 3.86 55.33 -15.94
C GLU A 1142 2.45 54.88 -15.51
N LYS A 1143 2.33 54.18 -14.38
CA LYS A 1143 1.01 53.78 -13.85
C LYS A 1143 0.24 54.95 -13.25
N SER A 1144 0.92 55.98 -12.74
CA SER A 1144 0.28 57.20 -12.22
C SER A 1144 -0.10 58.18 -13.34
N SER A 1145 0.63 58.20 -14.46
CA SER A 1145 0.26 58.98 -15.66
C SER A 1145 -0.88 58.36 -16.49
N LYS A 1146 -1.12 57.04 -16.39
CA LYS A 1146 -2.32 56.38 -16.97
C LYS A 1146 -3.59 56.44 -16.09
N LYS A 1147 -3.49 57.02 -14.89
CA LYS A 1147 -4.61 57.20 -13.94
C LYS A 1147 -5.01 58.68 -13.76
N LYS A 1148 -4.33 59.60 -14.42
CA LYS A 1148 -4.81 60.95 -14.72
C LYS A 1148 -5.28 60.96 -16.17
#